data_AF-A0A9D9Q632-F1
#
_entry.id   AF-A0A9D9Q632-F1
#
_cell.length_a   1.000
_cell.length_b   1.000
_cell.length_c   1.000
_cell.angle_alpha   90.00
_cell.angle_beta   90.00
_cell.angle_gamma   90.00
#
_symmetry.space_group_name_H-M   'P 1'
#
loop_
_entity.id
_entity.type
_entity.pdbx_description
1 polymer ?
#
loop_
_entity_poly.entity_id
_entity_poly.type
_entity_poly.pdbx_seq_one_letter_code
_entity_poly.pdbx_strand_id
1 'polypeptide(L)'
;MAADKDNKPKYRKLNGNDLSKEERDALMQNYGPQFGSSQDFTRVGSFGSLIYEPEFNIKSGGSAYYAHPVTEIRSLTRGEEWFFEGKGFVSPHFCVQVLYKVKGYVTRSAFRLALYKLVENNPNLRAGYCNLGKRTVKVIFKDRQFLVNYQNINSLSEESIQKTLDKLIEKDRLQGFDLVHGPLFRITIFHTQEGGDDTREEIYSGEYAILITESHLIMDFWNPLQFIRDTFGDNTGSASVEGSRFLFADALAEQDADNAPSTKTYWQASLAHGYWRKILKNPPVTLKLPGHITVGRAQGAEAVINRVISEEDMKLLNELATRNKVSDAAMLQLAWALYVQNENNTDDALFCVLMPEPTMNTKTASQNAALLHPMFIRVKCLEKNNASIAELVSEQMQKMLTSQSFAWLYMDEITQGLSLPQEIFSYFLSFHGFLTERLVYDNVPATASASSVSMESWDAGGIDLGVYFLYEANSIKTTFRYNSAAFKIGAVERMAQDFHLVIHNMLLNWNDTLDKFRVEYGKTQRRKRSRDISQIHMQKAYQYLSNLDMFRALKEDTLWRFASAAQIHTCQRDADIPKGEGLFVFLMYGSIDRYLQFPNGVKEKLDRVREKRWINENAVFKEKAKANITFSIVSSPTVIMTLPARIVENEERVFNFLYEHAAGAMKSYLEYKK
;
A
#
# COMPACT_ATOMS: atom_id res chain seq x y z
N MET A 1 14.59 -40.62 -38.45
CA MET A 1 15.80 -41.44 -38.38
C MET A 1 16.43 -41.23 -37.01
N ALA A 2 16.86 -42.34 -36.40
CA ALA A 2 17.47 -42.59 -35.09
C ALA A 2 17.86 -41.40 -34.18
N ALA A 3 17.38 -41.45 -32.93
CA ALA A 3 17.95 -40.73 -31.80
C ALA A 3 19.09 -41.57 -31.19
N ASP A 4 20.24 -40.92 -31.03
CA ASP A 4 21.45 -41.47 -30.45
C ASP A 4 21.22 -41.77 -28.95
N LYS A 5 21.41 -43.03 -28.57
CA LYS A 5 21.39 -43.51 -27.18
C LYS A 5 22.85 -43.70 -26.80
N ASP A 6 23.45 -42.75 -26.09
CA ASP A 6 24.48 -43.00 -25.05
C ASP A 6 25.13 -41.68 -24.59
N ASN A 7 24.52 -41.04 -23.61
CA ASN A 7 25.25 -40.14 -22.72
C ASN A 7 24.58 -40.12 -21.34
N LYS A 8 24.98 -41.05 -20.45
CA LYS A 8 24.65 -41.01 -19.03
C LYS A 8 25.93 -40.75 -18.23
N PRO A 9 25.94 -39.80 -17.27
CA PRO A 9 27.07 -39.64 -16.36
C PRO A 9 27.16 -40.82 -15.38
N LYS A 10 28.39 -41.28 -15.10
CA LYS A 10 28.70 -42.34 -14.13
C LYS A 10 28.73 -41.75 -12.71
N TYR A 11 27.93 -42.28 -11.79
CA TYR A 11 28.03 -42.01 -10.35
C TYR A 11 28.64 -43.22 -9.62
N ARG A 12 29.56 -42.96 -8.68
CA ARG A 12 30.18 -43.96 -7.81
C ARG A 12 29.33 -44.12 -6.53
N LYS A 13 28.83 -45.33 -6.26
CA LYS A 13 28.21 -45.69 -4.97
C LYS A 13 29.30 -45.83 -3.91
N LEU A 14 29.21 -45.08 -2.81
CA LEU A 14 30.00 -45.33 -1.60
C LEU A 14 29.21 -46.30 -0.70
N ASN A 15 29.89 -47.31 -0.16
CA ASN A 15 29.32 -48.27 0.78
C ASN A 15 29.79 -47.90 2.20
N GLY A 16 29.01 -48.23 3.24
CA GLY A 16 29.29 -47.87 4.66
C GLY A 16 30.60 -48.39 5.25
N ASN A 17 31.42 -49.11 4.49
CA ASN A 17 32.79 -49.48 4.87
C ASN A 17 33.83 -48.39 4.54
N ASP A 18 33.45 -47.36 3.78
CA ASP A 18 34.33 -46.26 3.35
C ASP A 18 34.46 -45.14 4.40
N LEU A 19 33.71 -45.20 5.50
CA LEU A 19 33.80 -44.25 6.61
C LEU A 19 34.94 -44.64 7.57
N SER A 20 35.77 -43.67 7.93
CA SER A 20 36.79 -43.82 8.97
C SER A 20 36.15 -44.12 10.34
N LYS A 21 36.95 -44.67 11.26
CA LYS A 21 36.48 -45.02 12.60
C LYS A 21 36.00 -43.77 13.37
N GLU A 22 36.69 -42.63 13.18
CA GLU A 22 36.36 -41.34 13.81
C GLU A 22 35.01 -40.79 13.32
N GLU A 23 34.69 -40.93 12.03
CA GLU A 23 33.40 -40.50 11.48
C GLU A 23 32.23 -41.36 12.00
N ARG A 24 32.46 -42.65 12.22
CA ARG A 24 31.45 -43.54 12.82
C ARG A 24 31.24 -43.23 14.31
N ASP A 25 32.32 -42.96 15.03
CA ASP A 25 32.26 -42.63 16.46
C ASP A 25 31.57 -41.26 16.67
N ALA A 26 31.78 -40.28 15.80
CA ALA A 26 31.09 -38.98 15.83
C ALA A 26 29.58 -39.08 15.54
N LEU A 27 29.17 -39.99 14.64
CA LEU A 27 27.76 -40.28 14.37
C LEU A 27 27.08 -40.98 15.55
N MET A 28 27.76 -41.92 16.20
CA MET A 28 27.24 -42.61 17.38
C MET A 28 27.15 -41.70 18.61
N GLN A 29 28.07 -40.75 18.76
CA GLN A 29 28.07 -39.80 19.87
C GLN A 29 26.95 -38.75 19.77
N ASN A 30 26.57 -38.37 18.54
CA ASN A 30 25.53 -37.36 18.30
C ASN A 30 24.11 -37.93 18.16
N TYR A 31 23.96 -39.20 17.76
CA TYR A 31 22.64 -39.80 17.45
C TYR A 31 22.35 -41.12 18.18
N GLY A 32 23.31 -41.67 18.92
CA GLY A 32 23.18 -42.92 19.67
C GLY A 32 22.08 -43.01 20.75
N PRO A 33 21.67 -41.91 21.44
CA PRO A 33 20.65 -42.02 22.49
C PRO A 33 19.22 -42.33 21.99
N GLN A 34 18.97 -42.28 20.67
CA GLN A 34 17.63 -42.48 20.10
C GLN A 34 17.32 -43.93 19.69
N PHE A 35 18.26 -44.87 19.85
CA PHE A 35 18.06 -46.28 19.49
C PHE A 35 18.33 -47.20 20.68
N GLY A 36 17.27 -47.84 21.19
CA GLY A 36 17.35 -48.79 22.29
C GLY A 36 17.92 -50.14 21.87
N SER A 37 19.05 -50.53 22.46
CA SER A 37 19.70 -51.85 22.38
C SER A 37 20.15 -52.35 20.99
N SER A 38 21.25 -53.11 21.00
CA SER A 38 22.06 -53.48 19.83
C SER A 38 21.45 -54.51 18.86
N GLN A 39 20.14 -54.80 18.93
CA GLN A 39 19.48 -55.78 18.05
C GLN A 39 18.71 -55.18 16.87
N ASP A 40 18.45 -53.87 16.83
CA ASP A 40 17.71 -53.25 15.72
C ASP A 40 18.57 -52.91 14.48
N PHE A 41 19.90 -53.12 14.55
CA PHE A 41 20.83 -52.80 13.46
C PHE A 41 20.86 -53.79 12.29
N THR A 42 20.17 -54.93 12.35
CA THR A 42 20.17 -55.94 11.26
C THR A 42 19.05 -55.77 10.22
N ARG A 43 18.21 -54.73 10.32
CA ARG A 43 17.17 -54.42 9.33
C ARG A 43 17.18 -52.98 8.81
N VAL A 44 18.36 -52.39 8.62
CA VAL A 44 18.50 -51.07 8.00
C VAL A 44 19.43 -51.16 6.79
N GLY A 45 18.87 -51.65 5.69
CA GLY A 45 19.53 -51.71 4.38
C GLY A 45 18.96 -50.68 3.41
N SER A 46 18.82 -49.41 3.80
CA SER A 46 18.52 -48.31 2.86
C SER A 46 18.55 -46.93 3.55
N PHE A 47 19.73 -46.43 3.91
CA PHE A 47 19.97 -44.99 4.07
C PHE A 47 20.97 -44.56 3.00
N GLY A 48 20.43 -44.15 1.86
CA GLY A 48 21.19 -43.76 0.67
C GLY A 48 20.32 -42.91 -0.24
N SER A 49 19.72 -41.85 0.30
CA SER A 49 18.94 -40.88 -0.46
C SER A 49 18.75 -39.58 0.33
N LEU A 50 19.85 -38.90 0.65
CA LEU A 50 19.87 -37.51 1.08
C LEU A 50 21.20 -36.93 0.59
N ILE A 51 21.19 -36.51 -0.68
CA ILE A 51 22.02 -35.52 -1.38
C ILE A 51 21.70 -35.76 -2.86
N TYR A 52 20.69 -35.04 -3.38
CA TYR A 52 20.57 -34.72 -4.79
C TYR A 52 19.81 -33.38 -4.88
N GLU A 53 20.45 -32.37 -5.44
CA GLU A 53 19.75 -31.24 -6.03
C GLU A 53 18.91 -31.77 -7.21
N PRO A 54 17.59 -31.52 -7.28
CA PRO A 54 16.84 -31.84 -8.49
C PRO A 54 16.85 -30.63 -9.44
N GLU A 55 17.44 -30.82 -10.62
CA GLU A 55 17.19 -29.98 -11.79
C GLU A 55 15.70 -30.02 -12.15
N PHE A 56 15.05 -28.84 -12.18
CA PHE A 56 13.63 -28.71 -12.49
C PHE A 56 13.38 -28.84 -13.99
N ASN A 57 12.66 -29.90 -14.39
CA ASN A 57 12.12 -30.04 -15.74
C ASN A 57 10.59 -29.87 -15.66
N ILE A 58 10.10 -28.67 -15.98
CA ILE A 58 8.66 -28.40 -16.08
C ILE A 58 8.17 -29.06 -17.37
N LYS A 59 7.46 -30.19 -17.24
CA LYS A 59 6.57 -30.69 -18.29
C LYS A 59 5.13 -30.63 -17.80
N SER A 60 4.37 -29.80 -18.50
CA SER A 60 2.92 -29.72 -18.46
C SER A 60 2.30 -31.06 -18.85
N GLY A 61 1.31 -31.51 -18.06
CA GLY A 61 0.37 -32.56 -18.43
C GLY A 61 0.28 -33.72 -17.44
N GLY A 62 -0.85 -33.80 -16.73
CA GLY A 62 -1.27 -34.98 -15.98
C GLY A 62 -1.40 -34.76 -14.48
N SER A 63 -2.64 -34.82 -13.98
CA SER A 63 -2.97 -34.96 -12.56
C SER A 63 -2.22 -36.17 -11.96
N ALA A 64 -1.15 -35.90 -11.22
CA ALA A 64 -0.54 -36.86 -10.32
C ALA A 64 -0.73 -36.31 -8.90
N TYR A 65 -1.67 -36.92 -8.17
CA TYR A 65 -1.89 -36.64 -6.76
C TYR A 65 -0.62 -36.98 -5.97
N TYR A 66 0.19 -35.98 -5.65
CA TYR A 66 1.22 -36.11 -4.62
C TYR A 66 0.54 -36.00 -3.26
N ALA A 67 0.06 -37.13 -2.75
CA ALA A 67 -0.52 -37.22 -1.42
C ALA A 67 0.59 -37.05 -0.37
N HIS A 68 0.82 -35.80 0.07
CA HIS A 68 1.54 -35.58 1.31
C HIS A 68 0.77 -36.32 2.44
N PRO A 69 1.44 -37.15 3.26
CA PRO A 69 0.75 -37.87 4.33
C PRO A 69 0.06 -36.86 5.24
N VAL A 70 -1.22 -37.03 5.52
CA VAL A 70 -1.98 -36.16 6.42
C VAL A 70 -1.71 -36.59 7.85
N THR A 71 -1.33 -35.66 8.72
CA THR A 71 -1.23 -35.92 10.17
C THR A 71 -2.53 -35.66 10.89
N GLU A 72 -3.29 -34.66 10.46
CA GLU A 72 -4.48 -34.20 11.16
C GLU A 72 -5.45 -33.47 10.22
N ILE A 73 -6.75 -33.56 10.50
CA ILE A 73 -7.80 -32.75 9.86
C ILE A 73 -8.53 -32.00 10.96
N ARG A 74 -8.59 -30.68 10.84
CA ARG A 74 -9.22 -29.77 11.80
C ARG A 74 -10.41 -29.07 11.18
N SER A 75 -11.42 -28.80 12.01
CA SER A 75 -12.44 -27.79 11.70
C SER A 75 -11.77 -26.42 11.57
N LEU A 76 -12.36 -25.55 10.74
CA LEU A 76 -11.89 -24.19 10.61
C LEU A 76 -12.14 -23.40 11.89
N THR A 77 -11.23 -22.49 12.23
CA THR A 77 -11.53 -21.45 13.22
C THR A 77 -12.59 -20.49 12.66
N ARG A 78 -13.25 -19.71 13.53
CA ARG A 78 -14.28 -18.76 13.07
C ARG A 78 -13.76 -17.75 12.04
N GLY A 79 -12.52 -17.29 12.18
CA GLY A 79 -11.89 -16.40 11.21
C GLY A 79 -11.58 -17.08 9.88
N GLU A 80 -11.13 -18.33 9.90
CA GLU A 80 -10.93 -19.13 8.70
C GLU A 80 -12.27 -19.43 8.00
N GLU A 81 -13.33 -19.76 8.74
CA GLU A 81 -14.69 -19.93 8.19
C GLU A 81 -15.16 -18.66 7.48
N TRP A 82 -15.01 -17.51 8.15
CA TRP A 82 -15.44 -16.22 7.62
C TRP A 82 -14.72 -15.87 6.31
N PHE A 83 -13.43 -16.23 6.18
CA PHE A 83 -12.68 -16.15 4.93
C PHE A 83 -13.28 -17.03 3.83
N PHE A 84 -13.52 -18.33 4.08
CA PHE A 84 -14.02 -19.26 3.06
C PHE A 84 -15.50 -19.08 2.70
N GLU A 85 -16.31 -18.50 3.58
CA GLU A 85 -17.71 -18.16 3.28
C GLU A 85 -17.85 -16.98 2.30
N GLY A 86 -16.74 -16.33 1.90
CA GLY A 86 -16.78 -15.12 1.07
C GLY A 86 -17.45 -13.94 1.77
N LYS A 87 -17.59 -14.04 3.10
CA LYS A 87 -18.11 -13.00 4.00
C LYS A 87 -16.98 -12.17 4.62
N GLY A 88 -15.74 -12.66 4.50
CA GLY A 88 -14.49 -11.96 4.75
C GLY A 88 -14.42 -10.59 4.08
N PHE A 89 -13.82 -9.61 4.76
CA PHE A 89 -13.31 -8.38 4.14
C PHE A 89 -12.03 -8.62 3.34
N VAL A 90 -11.69 -9.90 3.10
CA VAL A 90 -10.35 -10.36 2.82
C VAL A 90 -10.37 -11.36 1.66
N SER A 91 -9.62 -11.08 0.61
CA SER A 91 -9.51 -11.95 -0.57
C SER A 91 -8.81 -13.28 -0.28
N PRO A 92 -9.11 -14.37 -1.03
CA PRO A 92 -8.28 -15.57 -1.06
C PRO A 92 -6.81 -15.33 -1.43
N HIS A 93 -6.52 -14.20 -2.07
CA HIS A 93 -5.17 -13.75 -2.40
C HIS A 93 -4.54 -12.86 -1.31
N PHE A 94 -5.21 -12.66 -0.18
CA PHE A 94 -4.68 -11.83 0.90
C PHE A 94 -3.39 -12.42 1.45
N CYS A 95 -2.32 -11.67 1.20
CA CYS A 95 -1.00 -12.01 1.68
C CYS A 95 -0.36 -10.82 2.38
N VAL A 96 0.50 -11.13 3.32
CA VAL A 96 1.39 -10.17 3.96
C VAL A 96 2.79 -10.40 3.44
N GLN A 97 3.45 -9.33 3.04
CA GLN A 97 4.82 -9.29 2.56
C GLN A 97 5.62 -8.41 3.49
N VAL A 98 6.70 -8.94 4.06
CA VAL A 98 7.63 -8.15 4.88
C VAL A 98 9.02 -8.26 4.28
N LEU A 99 9.63 -7.10 4.02
CA LEU A 99 11.02 -7.00 3.59
C LEU A 99 11.88 -6.61 4.79
N TYR A 100 12.77 -7.51 5.18
CA TYR A 100 13.76 -7.29 6.22
C TYR A 100 15.11 -6.94 5.58
N LYS A 101 15.76 -5.87 6.06
CA LYS A 101 17.19 -5.66 5.77
C LYS A 101 17.99 -6.24 6.92
N VAL A 102 18.93 -7.12 6.58
CA VAL A 102 19.70 -7.91 7.53
C VAL A 102 21.17 -7.76 7.23
N LYS A 103 21.96 -7.51 8.28
CA LYS A 103 23.41 -7.57 8.22
C LYS A 103 23.89 -8.66 9.17
N GLY A 104 24.60 -9.63 8.63
CA GLY A 104 25.05 -10.80 9.40
C GLY A 104 25.66 -11.89 8.52
N TYR A 105 25.87 -13.05 9.12
CA TYR A 105 26.47 -14.21 8.49
C TYR A 105 25.48 -15.37 8.53
N VAL A 106 25.19 -15.99 7.40
CA VAL A 106 24.41 -17.23 7.35
C VAL A 106 24.81 -18.05 6.14
N THR A 107 24.91 -19.36 6.31
CA THR A 107 25.08 -20.29 5.19
C THR A 107 23.70 -20.68 4.65
N ARG A 108 23.58 -20.93 3.33
CA ARG A 108 22.29 -21.35 2.74
C ARG A 108 21.77 -22.63 3.41
N SER A 109 22.67 -23.55 3.70
CA SER A 109 22.37 -24.82 4.39
C SER A 109 21.89 -24.62 5.82
N ALA A 110 22.51 -23.72 6.58
CA ALA A 110 22.11 -23.41 7.96
C ALA A 110 20.72 -22.74 8.00
N PHE A 111 20.48 -21.77 7.12
CA PHE A 111 19.17 -21.11 7.01
C PHE A 111 18.06 -22.10 6.65
N ARG A 112 18.31 -22.95 5.65
CA ARG A 112 17.35 -23.97 5.21
C ARG A 112 17.08 -25.01 6.32
N LEU A 113 18.10 -25.42 7.06
CA LEU A 113 17.94 -26.36 8.18
C LEU A 113 17.14 -25.75 9.33
N ALA A 114 17.41 -24.49 9.68
CA ALA A 114 16.65 -23.77 10.71
C ALA A 114 15.17 -23.63 10.30
N LEU A 115 14.91 -23.26 9.04
CA LEU A 115 13.56 -23.16 8.50
C LEU A 115 12.85 -24.52 8.46
N TYR A 116 13.55 -25.60 8.10
CA TYR A 116 13.01 -26.95 8.14
C TYR A 116 12.56 -27.34 9.55
N LYS A 117 13.41 -27.12 10.55
CA LYS A 117 13.06 -27.37 11.96
C LYS A 117 11.88 -26.51 12.40
N LEU A 118 11.80 -25.26 11.96
CA LEU A 118 10.65 -24.41 12.25
C LEU A 118 9.36 -24.99 11.66
N VAL A 119 9.35 -25.36 10.38
CA VAL A 119 8.17 -25.91 9.69
C VAL A 119 7.76 -27.26 10.27
N GLU A 120 8.73 -28.12 10.62
CA GLU A 120 8.47 -29.41 11.27
C GLU A 120 7.75 -29.21 12.61
N ASN A 121 8.23 -28.28 13.43
CA ASN A 121 7.69 -27.97 14.76
C ASN A 121 6.40 -27.13 14.74
N ASN A 122 6.00 -26.55 13.61
CA ASN A 122 4.81 -25.69 13.49
C ASN A 122 3.79 -26.28 12.51
N PRO A 123 2.79 -27.04 12.99
CA PRO A 123 1.76 -27.66 12.15
C PRO A 123 1.06 -26.70 11.18
N ASN A 124 0.84 -25.44 11.58
CA ASN A 124 0.16 -24.46 10.75
C ASN A 124 0.97 -24.02 9.51
N LEU A 125 2.31 -24.05 9.57
CA LEU A 125 3.15 -23.81 8.39
C LEU A 125 3.04 -24.96 7.36
N ARG A 126 2.56 -26.12 7.82
CA ARG A 126 2.25 -27.30 6.99
C ARG A 126 0.75 -27.44 6.67
N ALA A 127 -0.08 -26.44 6.99
CA ALA A 127 -1.53 -26.52 6.81
C ALA A 127 -1.97 -26.16 5.39
N GLY A 128 -2.83 -26.98 4.78
CA GLY A 128 -3.62 -26.62 3.60
C GLY A 128 -5.11 -26.56 3.93
N TYR A 129 -5.90 -26.00 3.02
CA TYR A 129 -7.34 -25.87 3.13
C TYR A 129 -8.01 -26.59 1.98
N CYS A 130 -8.73 -27.66 2.29
CA CYS A 130 -9.30 -28.58 1.31
C CYS A 130 -10.83 -28.54 1.37
N ASN A 131 -11.48 -28.64 0.21
CA ASN A 131 -12.93 -28.80 0.15
C ASN A 131 -13.31 -30.26 0.40
N LEU A 132 -14.07 -30.51 1.47
CA LEU A 132 -14.72 -31.77 1.77
C LEU A 132 -16.23 -31.62 1.51
N GLY A 133 -16.66 -31.94 0.29
CA GLY A 133 -18.03 -31.71 -0.17
C GLY A 133 -18.34 -30.21 -0.26
N LYS A 134 -19.27 -29.72 0.58
CA LYS A 134 -19.66 -28.30 0.64
C LYS A 134 -18.93 -27.50 1.74
N ARG A 135 -18.05 -28.14 2.51
CA ARG A 135 -17.34 -27.51 3.63
C ARG A 135 -15.85 -27.47 3.33
N THR A 136 -15.20 -26.38 3.71
CA THR A 136 -13.74 -26.31 3.72
C THR A 136 -13.23 -26.83 5.07
N VAL A 137 -12.15 -27.59 5.07
CA VAL A 137 -11.47 -28.10 6.27
C VAL A 137 -9.99 -27.75 6.22
N LYS A 138 -9.37 -27.60 7.39
CA LYS A 138 -7.93 -27.41 7.51
C LYS A 138 -7.26 -28.78 7.61
N VAL A 139 -6.28 -29.02 6.75
CA VAL A 139 -5.55 -30.28 6.67
C VAL A 139 -4.09 -30.02 7.03
N ILE A 140 -3.59 -30.67 8.07
CA ILE A 140 -2.19 -30.60 8.46
C ILE A 140 -1.43 -31.73 7.76
N PHE A 141 -0.47 -31.39 6.91
CA PHE A 141 0.36 -32.35 6.22
C PHE A 141 1.59 -32.71 7.05
N LYS A 142 2.01 -33.97 7.08
CA LYS A 142 3.20 -34.48 7.79
C LYS A 142 4.47 -33.75 7.37
N ASP A 143 4.63 -33.60 6.06
CA ASP A 143 5.74 -32.88 5.45
C ASP A 143 5.17 -32.01 4.33
N ARG A 144 5.63 -30.77 4.28
CA ARG A 144 5.25 -29.82 3.24
C ARG A 144 6.49 -29.17 2.68
N GLN A 145 6.71 -29.40 1.39
CA GLN A 145 7.86 -28.85 0.70
C GLN A 145 7.71 -27.33 0.57
N PHE A 146 8.78 -26.62 0.89
CA PHE A 146 8.91 -25.18 0.71
C PHE A 146 10.25 -24.90 0.01
N LEU A 147 10.32 -23.75 -0.67
CA LEU A 147 11.52 -23.29 -1.37
C LEU A 147 11.97 -21.96 -0.78
N VAL A 148 13.27 -21.83 -0.54
CA VAL A 148 13.93 -20.55 -0.26
C VAL A 148 14.58 -20.10 -1.55
N ASN A 149 14.08 -19.02 -2.13
CA ASN A 149 14.63 -18.48 -3.37
C ASN A 149 15.82 -17.59 -3.03
N TYR A 150 16.95 -17.81 -3.68
CA TYR A 150 18.13 -16.95 -3.56
C TYR A 150 18.31 -16.19 -4.86
N GLN A 151 18.41 -14.86 -4.78
CA GLN A 151 18.64 -14.00 -5.92
C GLN A 151 19.81 -13.06 -5.62
N ASN A 152 20.80 -13.03 -6.51
CA ASN A 152 21.86 -12.04 -6.41
C ASN A 152 21.50 -10.79 -7.25
N ILE A 153 21.44 -9.64 -6.58
CA ILE A 153 21.19 -8.33 -7.20
C ILE A 153 22.29 -7.32 -6.84
N ASN A 154 23.44 -7.80 -6.35
CA ASN A 154 24.54 -6.98 -5.86
C ASN A 154 25.26 -6.16 -6.94
N SER A 155 25.13 -6.54 -8.22
CA SER A 155 25.75 -5.84 -9.35
C SER A 155 24.99 -4.58 -9.78
N LEU A 156 23.91 -4.22 -9.09
CA LEU A 156 23.06 -3.08 -9.40
C LEU A 156 23.41 -1.87 -8.52
N SER A 157 23.23 -0.65 -9.03
CA SER A 157 23.33 0.56 -8.20
C SER A 157 22.24 0.57 -7.13
N GLU A 158 22.43 1.28 -6.01
CA GLU A 158 21.47 1.30 -4.89
C GLU A 158 20.05 1.73 -5.31
N GLU A 159 19.92 2.75 -6.17
CA GLU A 159 18.63 3.17 -6.74
C GLU A 159 18.01 2.08 -7.63
N SER A 160 18.85 1.33 -8.34
CA SER A 160 18.43 0.20 -9.17
C SER A 160 18.05 -1.02 -8.32
N ILE A 161 18.70 -1.25 -7.18
CA ILE A 161 18.36 -2.30 -6.21
C ILE A 161 16.95 -2.06 -5.69
N GLN A 162 16.64 -0.85 -5.20
CA GLN A 162 15.30 -0.57 -4.66
C GLN A 162 14.21 -0.75 -5.72
N LYS A 163 14.39 -0.19 -6.92
CA LYS A 163 13.44 -0.37 -8.04
C LYS A 163 13.28 -1.84 -8.45
N THR A 164 14.35 -2.64 -8.33
CA THR A 164 14.32 -4.07 -8.65
C THR A 164 13.58 -4.84 -7.55
N LEU A 165 13.84 -4.53 -6.27
CA LEU A 165 13.11 -5.10 -5.14
C LEU A 165 11.61 -4.81 -5.25
N ASP A 166 11.21 -3.57 -5.53
CA ASP A 166 9.80 -3.20 -5.67
C ASP A 166 9.09 -4.05 -6.75
N LYS A 167 9.74 -4.23 -7.91
CA LYS A 167 9.22 -5.09 -9.00
C LYS A 167 9.14 -6.56 -8.61
N LEU A 168 10.12 -7.07 -7.85
CA LEU A 168 10.15 -8.47 -7.44
C LEU A 168 9.13 -8.77 -6.34
N ILE A 169 8.91 -7.83 -5.41
CA ILE A 169 7.87 -7.89 -4.38
C ILE A 169 6.49 -7.95 -5.05
N GLU A 170 6.23 -7.05 -6.01
CA GLU A 170 4.99 -7.05 -6.79
C GLU A 170 4.81 -8.35 -7.60
N LYS A 171 5.87 -8.86 -8.22
CA LYS A 171 5.81 -10.12 -8.97
C LYS A 171 5.48 -11.31 -8.06
N ASP A 172 6.11 -11.40 -6.87
CA ASP A 172 5.81 -12.45 -5.89
C ASP A 172 4.35 -12.35 -5.45
N ARG A 173 3.87 -11.14 -5.14
CA ARG A 173 2.49 -10.90 -4.72
C ARG A 173 1.48 -11.46 -5.73
N LEU A 174 1.66 -11.14 -7.00
CA LEU A 174 0.75 -11.54 -8.08
C LEU A 174 0.70 -13.06 -8.30
N GLN A 175 1.65 -13.83 -7.73
CA GLN A 175 1.63 -15.29 -7.79
C GLN A 175 0.46 -15.90 -6.98
N GLY A 176 -0.01 -15.21 -5.93
CA GLY A 176 -1.04 -15.74 -5.02
C GLY A 176 -0.62 -17.03 -4.30
N PHE A 177 -1.53 -17.68 -3.59
CA PHE A 177 -1.27 -18.97 -2.91
C PHE A 177 -2.22 -20.07 -3.40
N ASP A 178 -1.67 -21.26 -3.63
CA ASP A 178 -2.47 -22.48 -3.74
C ASP A 178 -2.80 -22.95 -2.33
N LEU A 179 -4.03 -22.65 -1.89
CA LEU A 179 -4.48 -22.96 -0.52
C LEU A 179 -4.51 -24.46 -0.22
N VAL A 180 -4.60 -25.31 -1.26
CA VAL A 180 -4.71 -26.76 -1.11
C VAL A 180 -3.32 -27.39 -1.07
N HIS A 181 -2.47 -27.07 -2.05
CA HIS A 181 -1.24 -27.81 -2.30
C HIS A 181 0.04 -27.05 -1.95
N GLY A 182 0.08 -25.74 -2.14
CA GLY A 182 1.30 -24.94 -1.98
C GLY A 182 1.60 -24.56 -0.53
N PRO A 183 2.87 -24.42 -0.12
CA PRO A 183 3.18 -23.82 1.18
C PRO A 183 2.53 -22.44 1.23
N LEU A 184 1.94 -22.11 2.39
CA LEU A 184 1.23 -20.85 2.57
C LEU A 184 2.18 -19.70 2.92
N PHE A 185 3.49 -19.91 2.77
CA PHE A 185 4.53 -18.89 2.86
C PHE A 185 5.59 -19.11 1.79
N ARG A 186 6.33 -18.05 1.45
CA ARG A 186 7.48 -18.01 0.55
C ARG A 186 8.55 -17.13 1.17
N ILE A 187 9.81 -17.52 0.98
CA ILE A 187 10.97 -16.73 1.39
C ILE A 187 11.87 -16.50 0.19
N THR A 188 12.20 -15.24 -0.09
CA THR A 188 13.21 -14.86 -1.07
C THR A 188 14.30 -14.04 -0.39
N ILE A 189 15.55 -14.48 -0.53
CA ILE A 189 16.74 -13.81 0.00
C ILE A 189 17.47 -13.14 -1.16
N PHE A 190 17.57 -11.83 -1.10
CA PHE A 190 18.31 -10.99 -2.03
C PHE A 190 19.68 -10.63 -1.44
N HIS A 191 20.74 -10.87 -2.20
CA HIS A 191 22.07 -10.38 -1.85
C HIS A 191 22.27 -8.98 -2.44
N THR A 192 22.51 -7.97 -1.60
CA THR A 192 22.43 -6.54 -1.99
C THR A 192 23.75 -5.78 -1.99
N GLN A 193 24.88 -6.38 -1.61
CA GLN A 193 26.21 -5.73 -1.66
C GLN A 193 27.30 -6.62 -2.28
N GLU A 194 28.34 -6.00 -2.85
CA GLU A 194 29.55 -6.69 -3.29
C GLU A 194 30.38 -7.14 -2.09
N GLY A 195 30.52 -8.46 -1.92
CA GLY A 195 31.24 -9.03 -0.78
C GLY A 195 31.00 -10.53 -0.63
N GLY A 196 31.28 -11.32 -1.67
CA GLY A 196 31.17 -12.77 -1.59
C GLY A 196 31.25 -13.40 -2.97
N ASP A 197 32.12 -14.39 -3.12
CA ASP A 197 32.20 -15.21 -4.33
C ASP A 197 30.92 -16.06 -4.42
N ASP A 198 30.07 -15.76 -5.39
CA ASP A 198 28.81 -16.47 -5.67
C ASP A 198 29.00 -17.97 -5.98
N THR A 199 30.25 -18.41 -6.17
CA THR A 199 30.60 -19.77 -6.55
C THR A 199 30.94 -20.70 -5.37
N ARG A 200 30.96 -20.21 -4.12
CA ARG A 200 31.31 -21.02 -2.94
C ARG A 200 30.16 -21.09 -1.94
N GLU A 201 29.66 -22.30 -1.71
CA GLU A 201 28.47 -22.64 -0.93
C GLU A 201 28.45 -22.20 0.55
N GLU A 202 29.54 -21.68 1.12
CA GLU A 202 29.74 -21.93 2.56
C GLU A 202 29.67 -20.74 3.51
N ILE A 203 30.04 -19.49 3.19
CA ILE A 203 29.90 -18.39 4.16
C ILE A 203 29.76 -17.04 3.45
N TYR A 204 28.64 -16.36 3.67
CA TYR A 204 28.42 -15.01 3.13
C TYR A 204 28.36 -14.00 4.28
N SER A 205 29.29 -13.05 4.29
CA SER A 205 29.23 -11.85 5.11
C SER A 205 28.67 -10.73 4.25
N GLY A 206 27.55 -10.14 4.62
CA GLY A 206 26.94 -9.17 3.73
C GLY A 206 25.66 -8.53 4.24
N GLU A 207 25.15 -7.62 3.42
CA GLU A 207 23.82 -7.05 3.56
C GLU A 207 22.85 -7.81 2.65
N TYR A 208 21.74 -8.23 3.24
CA TYR A 208 20.67 -8.96 2.58
C TYR A 208 19.37 -8.21 2.70
N ALA A 209 18.52 -8.36 1.68
CA ALA A 209 17.10 -8.10 1.83
C ALA A 209 16.35 -9.45 1.81
N ILE A 210 15.56 -9.73 2.83
CA ILE A 210 14.80 -10.98 2.95
C ILE A 210 13.32 -10.63 2.81
N LEU A 211 12.70 -11.05 1.71
CA LEU A 211 11.26 -10.96 1.49
C LEU A 211 10.61 -12.23 2.02
N ILE A 212 9.73 -12.07 2.99
CA ILE A 212 8.85 -13.12 3.47
C ILE A 212 7.44 -12.77 3.03
N THR A 213 6.82 -13.65 2.25
CA THR A 213 5.43 -13.51 1.80
C THR A 213 4.62 -14.64 2.39
N GLU A 214 3.54 -14.35 3.07
CA GLU A 214 2.70 -15.36 3.73
C GLU A 214 1.22 -15.09 3.51
N SER A 215 0.45 -16.17 3.40
CA SER A 215 -1.00 -16.11 3.45
C SER A 215 -1.41 -15.66 4.85
N HIS A 216 -2.34 -14.73 4.93
CA HIS A 216 -2.85 -14.28 6.21
C HIS A 216 -3.52 -15.40 7.03
N LEU A 217 -3.93 -16.50 6.38
CA LEU A 217 -4.44 -17.69 7.05
C LEU A 217 -3.40 -18.33 7.98
N ILE A 218 -2.11 -18.05 7.80
CA ILE A 218 -1.03 -18.61 8.62
C ILE A 218 -0.10 -17.60 9.29
N MET A 219 -0.29 -16.30 9.04
CA MET A 219 0.60 -15.22 9.47
C MET A 219 0.92 -15.28 10.98
N ASP A 220 -0.07 -15.61 11.79
CA ASP A 220 0.06 -15.61 13.25
C ASP A 220 0.95 -16.69 13.84
N PHE A 221 1.20 -17.77 13.09
CA PHE A 221 1.73 -18.98 13.71
C PHE A 221 3.25 -19.02 13.80
N TRP A 222 3.95 -17.94 13.45
CA TRP A 222 5.40 -17.80 13.60
C TRP A 222 5.85 -16.34 13.67
N ASN A 223 7.10 -16.10 14.07
CA ASN A 223 7.71 -14.77 14.06
C ASN A 223 8.83 -14.71 13.01
N PRO A 224 8.59 -14.12 11.83
CA PRO A 224 9.61 -14.04 10.79
C PRO A 224 10.87 -13.27 11.24
N LEU A 225 10.70 -12.17 11.98
CA LEU A 225 11.84 -11.36 12.44
C LEU A 225 12.67 -12.11 13.49
N GLN A 226 12.03 -12.74 14.48
CA GLN A 226 12.75 -13.52 15.49
C GLN A 226 13.48 -14.69 14.85
N PHE A 227 12.83 -15.41 13.93
CA PHE A 227 13.46 -16.47 13.15
C PHE A 227 14.70 -15.99 12.40
N ILE A 228 14.62 -14.83 11.73
CA ILE A 228 15.77 -14.21 11.06
C ILE A 228 16.87 -13.89 12.07
N ARG A 229 16.56 -13.29 13.21
CA ARG A 229 17.55 -12.93 14.23
C ARG A 229 18.26 -14.14 14.82
N ASP A 230 17.52 -15.20 15.14
CA ASP A 230 18.06 -16.45 15.66
C ASP A 230 19.00 -17.10 14.63
N THR A 231 18.60 -17.07 13.35
CA THR A 231 19.34 -17.74 12.27
C THR A 231 20.60 -16.98 11.83
N PHE A 232 20.60 -15.65 11.93
CA PHE A 232 21.74 -14.80 11.58
C PHE A 232 22.64 -14.43 12.77
N GLY A 233 22.19 -14.67 14.02
CA GLY A 233 22.88 -14.27 15.25
C GLY A 233 23.85 -15.31 15.84
N ASP A 234 23.56 -16.61 15.71
CA ASP A 234 24.33 -17.67 16.37
C ASP A 234 25.43 -18.28 15.48
N ASN A 235 26.67 -17.79 15.64
CA ASN A 235 27.90 -18.27 15.00
C ASN A 235 28.37 -19.69 15.45
N THR A 236 27.55 -20.48 16.15
CA THR A 236 27.99 -21.72 16.82
C THR A 236 27.46 -23.00 16.17
N GLY A 237 26.69 -22.92 15.06
CA GLY A 237 26.14 -24.10 14.38
C GLY A 237 25.07 -24.85 15.18
N SER A 238 24.75 -24.39 16.38
CA SER A 238 23.63 -24.86 17.20
C SER A 238 22.53 -23.81 17.17
N ALA A 239 21.83 -23.67 16.05
CA ALA A 239 20.57 -22.93 16.02
C ALA A 239 19.61 -23.63 16.99
N SER A 240 19.50 -23.12 18.22
CA SER A 240 18.49 -23.56 19.17
C SER A 240 17.15 -22.96 18.73
N VAL A 241 16.44 -23.71 17.88
CA VAL A 241 15.08 -23.36 17.39
C VAL A 241 14.05 -23.42 18.53
N GLU A 242 14.46 -23.76 19.75
CA GLU A 242 13.61 -23.73 20.94
C GLU A 242 13.09 -22.30 21.24
N GLY A 243 13.87 -21.26 20.94
CA GLY A 243 13.46 -19.86 21.12
C GLY A 243 12.49 -19.34 20.05
N SER A 244 12.46 -19.96 18.87
CA SER A 244 11.61 -19.57 17.73
C SER A 244 10.23 -20.25 17.77
N ARG A 245 9.99 -21.16 18.73
CA ARG A 245 8.63 -21.56 19.10
C ARG A 245 7.99 -20.38 19.83
N PHE A 246 7.03 -19.73 19.19
CA PHE A 246 5.99 -19.15 20.02
C PHE A 246 5.30 -20.29 20.78
N LEU A 247 4.80 -19.97 21.98
CA LEU A 247 3.90 -20.77 22.82
C LEU A 247 2.55 -21.11 22.13
N PHE A 248 2.50 -21.12 20.79
CA PHE A 248 1.34 -21.47 19.98
C PHE A 248 1.08 -22.97 19.93
N ALA A 249 2.13 -23.80 19.91
CA ALA A 249 1.97 -25.25 19.87
C ALA A 249 1.30 -25.76 21.16
N ASP A 250 1.68 -25.21 22.31
CA ASP A 250 1.09 -25.58 23.61
C ASP A 250 -0.32 -24.99 23.78
N ALA A 251 -0.58 -23.77 23.28
CA ALA A 251 -1.92 -23.15 23.33
C ALA A 251 -2.94 -23.82 22.40
N LEU A 252 -2.50 -24.40 21.27
CA LEU A 252 -3.37 -25.17 20.38
C LEU A 252 -3.60 -26.61 20.85
N ALA A 253 -2.66 -27.20 21.61
CA ALA A 253 -2.91 -28.44 22.32
C ALA A 253 -3.98 -28.26 23.42
N GLU A 254 -4.12 -27.05 23.99
CA GLU A 254 -5.25 -26.68 24.86
C GLU A 254 -6.53 -26.28 24.07
N GLN A 255 -6.40 -25.92 22.79
CA GLN A 255 -7.51 -25.66 21.86
C GLN A 255 -7.75 -26.87 20.92
N ASP A 256 -7.85 -28.07 21.48
CA ASP A 256 -8.50 -29.18 20.78
C ASP A 256 -9.87 -28.69 20.25
N ALA A 257 -10.18 -28.89 18.97
CA ALA A 257 -11.44 -28.44 18.38
C ALA A 257 -12.69 -29.04 19.09
N ASP A 258 -12.51 -30.11 19.86
CA ASP A 258 -13.54 -30.73 20.70
C ASP A 258 -13.64 -30.16 22.13
N ASN A 259 -12.64 -29.39 22.60
CA ASN A 259 -12.58 -28.83 23.96
C ASN A 259 -12.08 -27.38 24.06
N ALA A 260 -11.83 -26.70 22.94
CA ALA A 260 -11.51 -25.28 22.94
C ALA A 260 -12.65 -24.57 23.68
N PRO A 261 -12.36 -23.67 24.63
CA PRO A 261 -13.36 -22.74 25.08
C PRO A 261 -13.73 -21.85 23.89
N SER A 262 -14.71 -22.31 23.12
CA SER A 262 -15.64 -21.50 22.34
C SER A 262 -16.48 -20.59 23.25
N THR A 263 -16.12 -20.47 24.51
CA THR A 263 -16.78 -19.64 25.49
C THR A 263 -16.22 -18.24 25.43
N LYS A 264 -16.54 -17.51 24.35
CA LYS A 264 -17.21 -16.22 24.62
C LYS A 264 -18.37 -16.62 25.51
N THR A 265 -18.29 -16.33 26.80
CA THR A 265 -19.44 -16.58 27.66
C THR A 265 -20.60 -15.83 27.03
N TYR A 266 -21.79 -16.43 27.02
CA TYR A 266 -23.01 -15.75 26.57
C TYR A 266 -23.10 -14.32 27.11
N TRP A 267 -22.61 -14.11 28.34
CA TRP A 267 -22.44 -12.81 28.98
C TRP A 267 -21.51 -11.84 28.24
N GLN A 268 -20.31 -12.23 27.84
CA GLN A 268 -19.39 -11.37 27.07
C GLN A 268 -19.99 -10.95 25.73
N ALA A 269 -20.58 -11.89 24.98
CA ALA A 269 -21.24 -11.59 23.71
C ALA A 269 -22.45 -10.64 23.92
N SER A 270 -23.26 -10.89 24.95
CA SER A 270 -24.40 -10.03 25.30
C SER A 270 -23.98 -8.62 25.71
N LEU A 271 -22.89 -8.48 26.48
CA LEU A 271 -22.34 -7.19 26.87
C LEU A 271 -21.82 -6.41 25.66
N ALA A 272 -21.07 -7.08 24.78
CA ALA A 272 -20.58 -6.49 23.54
C ALA A 272 -21.74 -6.06 22.62
N HIS A 273 -22.76 -6.89 22.43
CA HIS A 273 -23.98 -6.51 21.69
C HIS A 273 -24.67 -5.30 22.32
N GLY A 274 -24.82 -5.26 23.66
CA GLY A 274 -25.39 -4.12 24.36
C GLY A 274 -24.61 -2.82 24.15
N TYR A 275 -23.28 -2.91 24.21
CA TYR A 275 -22.38 -1.78 23.96
C TYR A 275 -22.47 -1.29 22.50
N TRP A 276 -22.33 -2.19 21.53
CA TRP A 276 -22.39 -1.83 20.11
C TRP A 276 -23.76 -1.31 19.71
N ARG A 277 -24.86 -1.85 20.28
CA ARG A 277 -26.21 -1.30 20.10
C ARG A 277 -26.29 0.16 20.52
N LYS A 278 -25.62 0.55 21.61
CA LYS A 278 -25.58 1.94 22.08
C LYS A 278 -24.80 2.84 21.13
N ILE A 279 -23.61 2.41 20.69
CA ILE A 279 -22.75 3.18 19.77
C ILE A 279 -23.41 3.35 18.39
N LEU A 280 -23.99 2.27 17.87
CA LEU A 280 -24.59 2.18 16.53
C LEU A 280 -26.07 2.59 16.51
N LYS A 281 -26.65 3.06 17.62
CA LYS A 281 -28.03 3.57 17.65
C LYS A 281 -28.14 4.82 16.77
N ASN A 282 -29.08 4.82 15.82
CA ASN A 282 -29.30 5.91 14.87
C ASN A 282 -27.96 6.34 14.22
N PRO A 283 -27.31 5.45 13.45
CA PRO A 283 -26.04 5.79 12.84
C PRO A 283 -26.26 6.98 11.89
N PRO A 284 -25.26 7.88 11.75
CA PRO A 284 -25.35 8.94 10.75
C PRO A 284 -25.56 8.33 9.36
N VAL A 285 -26.12 9.12 8.43
CA VAL A 285 -26.11 8.75 7.01
C VAL A 285 -24.66 8.40 6.63
N THR A 286 -24.46 7.26 5.95
CA THR A 286 -23.13 6.75 5.57
C THR A 286 -22.25 7.90 5.10
N LEU A 287 -21.17 8.16 5.84
CA LEU A 287 -20.22 9.21 5.50
C LEU A 287 -19.68 8.94 4.11
N LYS A 288 -19.90 9.88 3.20
CA LYS A 288 -19.44 9.76 1.82
C LYS A 288 -17.97 10.13 1.80
N LEU A 289 -17.16 9.22 1.28
CA LEU A 289 -15.77 9.52 0.95
C LEU A 289 -15.73 10.37 -0.33
N PRO A 290 -14.92 11.44 -0.38
CA PRO A 290 -14.84 12.28 -1.57
C PRO A 290 -14.47 11.49 -2.82
N GLY A 291 -15.27 11.66 -3.87
CA GLY A 291 -15.04 11.00 -5.16
C GLY A 291 -15.30 9.49 -5.18
N HIS A 292 -15.87 8.93 -4.12
CA HIS A 292 -16.30 7.53 -4.06
C HIS A 292 -17.45 7.24 -5.03
N ILE A 293 -17.40 6.08 -5.66
CA ILE A 293 -18.35 5.56 -6.63
C ILE A 293 -18.68 4.14 -6.20
N THR A 294 -19.96 3.84 -6.03
CA THR A 294 -20.40 2.47 -5.76
C THR A 294 -20.12 1.59 -6.96
N VAL A 295 -19.23 0.62 -6.79
CA VAL A 295 -18.89 -0.39 -7.79
C VAL A 295 -19.16 -1.78 -7.23
N GLY A 296 -19.38 -2.77 -8.10
CA GLY A 296 -19.49 -4.16 -7.66
C GLY A 296 -18.14 -4.67 -7.14
N ARG A 297 -18.16 -5.51 -6.09
CA ARG A 297 -16.99 -6.02 -5.33
C ARG A 297 -15.82 -6.60 -6.16
N ALA A 298 -16.03 -6.90 -7.45
CA ALA A 298 -15.05 -7.52 -8.36
C ALA A 298 -14.52 -6.59 -9.47
N GLN A 299 -14.80 -5.28 -9.41
CA GLN A 299 -14.39 -4.32 -10.44
C GLN A 299 -13.25 -3.43 -9.92
N GLY A 300 -12.08 -3.47 -10.56
CA GLY A 300 -10.97 -2.54 -10.36
C GLY A 300 -9.66 -3.19 -9.89
N ALA A 301 -8.53 -2.49 -10.12
CA ALA A 301 -7.22 -2.86 -9.59
C ALA A 301 -6.98 -2.19 -8.24
N GLU A 302 -6.25 -2.83 -7.34
CA GLU A 302 -5.80 -2.20 -6.11
C GLU A 302 -4.77 -1.10 -6.43
N ALA A 303 -4.95 0.07 -5.82
CA ALA A 303 -4.04 1.20 -5.92
C ALA A 303 -3.63 1.67 -4.53
N VAL A 304 -2.42 2.23 -4.42
CA VAL A 304 -1.80 2.59 -3.14
C VAL A 304 -1.29 4.03 -3.17
N ILE A 305 -1.67 4.84 -2.19
CA ILE A 305 -1.08 6.16 -1.92
C ILE A 305 -0.38 6.14 -0.56
N ASN A 306 0.91 6.44 -0.56
CA ASN A 306 1.71 6.57 0.65
C ASN A 306 1.93 8.05 1.00
N ARG A 307 1.79 8.39 2.27
CA ARG A 307 2.14 9.71 2.82
C ARG A 307 2.81 9.54 4.16
N VAL A 308 3.86 10.31 4.41
CA VAL A 308 4.59 10.33 5.68
C VAL A 308 4.25 11.63 6.39
N ILE A 309 3.97 11.55 7.69
CA ILE A 309 3.78 12.74 8.52
C ILE A 309 5.11 13.51 8.56
N SER A 310 5.07 14.82 8.31
CA SER A 310 6.28 15.66 8.24
C SER A 310 7.10 15.57 9.53
N GLU A 311 8.41 15.78 9.45
CA GLU A 311 9.28 15.76 10.64
C GLU A 311 8.84 16.78 11.70
N GLU A 312 8.39 17.95 11.24
CA GLU A 312 7.87 19.04 12.06
C GLU A 312 6.59 18.62 12.81
N ASP A 313 5.64 18.02 12.08
CA ASP A 313 4.40 17.51 12.65
C ASP A 313 4.66 16.32 13.58
N MET A 314 5.58 15.42 13.24
CA MET A 314 5.95 14.29 14.09
C MET A 314 6.55 14.74 15.42
N LYS A 315 7.43 15.74 15.39
CA LYS A 315 7.99 16.33 16.61
C LYS A 315 6.89 16.92 17.50
N LEU A 316 6.00 17.72 16.91
CA LEU A 316 4.90 18.34 17.65
C LEU A 316 3.89 17.30 18.17
N LEU A 317 3.60 16.26 17.37
CA LEU A 317 2.76 15.14 17.77
C LEU A 317 3.34 14.41 18.98
N ASN A 318 4.63 14.07 18.97
CA ASN A 318 5.32 13.42 20.10
C ASN A 318 5.32 14.28 21.36
N GLU A 319 5.58 15.59 21.23
CA GLU A 319 5.56 16.54 22.34
C GLU A 319 4.15 16.62 22.96
N LEU A 320 3.12 16.75 22.13
CA LEU A 320 1.72 16.84 22.57
C LEU A 320 1.21 15.52 23.16
N ALA A 321 1.53 14.39 22.54
CA ALA A 321 1.21 13.04 23.04
C ALA A 321 1.78 12.83 24.44
N THR A 322 3.07 13.12 24.63
CA THR A 322 3.77 12.98 25.92
C THR A 322 3.19 13.92 26.97
N ARG A 323 3.03 15.21 26.64
CA ARG A 323 2.56 16.24 27.58
C ARG A 323 1.14 15.98 28.07
N ASN A 324 0.25 15.52 27.19
CA ASN A 324 -1.15 15.31 27.50
C ASN A 324 -1.47 13.85 27.86
N LYS A 325 -0.47 12.96 27.86
CA LYS A 325 -0.62 11.51 28.12
C LYS A 325 -1.64 10.84 27.19
N VAL A 326 -1.62 11.23 25.92
CA VAL A 326 -2.50 10.68 24.87
C VAL A 326 -1.71 9.84 23.88
N SER A 327 -2.36 8.85 23.26
CA SER A 327 -1.73 8.00 22.23
C SER A 327 -1.84 8.60 20.83
N ASP A 328 -0.83 8.35 19.98
CA ASP A 328 -0.82 8.71 18.56
C ASP A 328 -2.08 8.21 17.83
N ALA A 329 -2.51 6.97 18.12
CA ALA A 329 -3.73 6.38 17.54
C ALA A 329 -4.98 7.22 17.83
N ALA A 330 -5.13 7.73 19.05
CA ALA A 330 -6.26 8.58 19.42
C ALA A 330 -6.23 9.94 18.71
N MET A 331 -5.04 10.55 18.59
CA MET A 331 -4.85 11.79 17.83
C MET A 331 -5.23 11.59 16.35
N LEU A 332 -4.75 10.51 15.73
CA LEU A 332 -5.00 10.21 14.32
C LEU A 332 -6.46 9.80 14.05
N GLN A 333 -7.10 9.08 14.97
CA GLN A 333 -8.54 8.79 14.89
C GLN A 333 -9.39 10.07 15.00
N LEU A 334 -9.03 11.01 15.87
CA LEU A 334 -9.73 12.30 15.93
C LEU A 334 -9.50 13.10 14.65
N ALA A 335 -8.26 13.17 14.15
CA ALA A 335 -7.96 13.82 12.88
C ALA A 335 -8.80 13.24 11.73
N TRP A 336 -8.95 11.90 11.69
CA TRP A 336 -9.78 11.24 10.68
C TRP A 336 -11.26 11.62 10.85
N ALA A 337 -11.76 11.63 12.09
CA ALA A 337 -13.12 12.05 12.39
C ALA A 337 -13.39 13.49 11.92
N LEU A 338 -12.50 14.43 12.22
CA LEU A 338 -12.61 15.83 11.81
C LEU A 338 -12.56 15.98 10.29
N TYR A 339 -11.71 15.20 9.61
CA TYR A 339 -11.66 15.15 8.15
C TYR A 339 -13.00 14.72 7.54
N VAL A 340 -13.53 13.57 7.93
CA VAL A 340 -14.78 13.05 7.34
C VAL A 340 -16.00 13.87 7.73
N GLN A 341 -16.02 14.47 8.93
CA GLN A 341 -17.02 15.44 9.37
C GLN A 341 -17.05 16.66 8.46
N ASN A 342 -15.88 17.25 8.18
CA ASN A 342 -15.76 18.41 7.29
C ASN A 342 -16.25 18.09 5.86
N GLU A 343 -15.82 16.96 5.30
CA GLU A 343 -16.21 16.57 3.94
C GLU A 343 -17.71 16.25 3.80
N ASN A 344 -18.38 15.90 4.90
CA ASN A 344 -19.81 15.57 4.92
C ASN A 344 -20.68 16.67 5.56
N ASN A 345 -20.09 17.81 5.96
CA ASN A 345 -20.77 18.88 6.69
C ASN A 345 -21.63 18.36 7.85
N THR A 346 -21.05 17.49 8.67
CA THR A 346 -21.68 16.83 9.80
C THR A 346 -20.78 16.89 11.03
N ASP A 347 -21.37 16.77 12.21
CA ASP A 347 -20.65 16.71 13.48
C ASP A 347 -20.64 15.32 14.08
N ASP A 348 -21.15 14.32 13.37
CA ASP A 348 -21.24 12.93 13.81
C ASP A 348 -20.48 12.05 12.81
N ALA A 349 -19.32 11.58 13.23
CA ALA A 349 -18.52 10.63 12.48
C ALA A 349 -18.59 9.25 13.12
N LEU A 350 -18.87 8.24 12.31
CA LEU A 350 -18.82 6.84 12.68
C LEU A 350 -17.91 6.12 11.69
N PHE A 351 -16.92 5.38 12.18
CA PHE A 351 -16.00 4.62 11.34
C PHE A 351 -15.56 3.33 12.02
N CYS A 352 -15.12 2.37 11.20
CA CYS A 352 -14.58 1.09 11.64
C CYS A 352 -13.06 1.18 11.79
N VAL A 353 -12.55 0.69 12.91
CA VAL A 353 -11.13 0.48 13.18
C VAL A 353 -10.90 -1.03 13.30
N LEU A 354 -9.91 -1.56 12.61
CA LEU A 354 -9.50 -2.95 12.76
C LEU A 354 -8.44 -3.05 13.87
N MET A 355 -8.69 -3.94 14.84
CA MET A 355 -7.84 -4.17 16.01
C MET A 355 -7.62 -5.66 16.20
N PRO A 356 -6.45 -6.12 16.70
CA PRO A 356 -6.30 -7.47 17.21
C PRO A 356 -7.33 -7.78 18.29
N GLU A 357 -7.65 -9.06 18.46
CA GLU A 357 -8.52 -9.50 19.55
C GLU A 357 -7.98 -8.99 20.91
N PRO A 358 -8.82 -8.42 21.78
CA PRO A 358 -8.37 -7.99 23.09
C PRO A 358 -7.96 -9.22 23.90
N THR A 359 -6.69 -9.36 24.31
CA THR A 359 -6.28 -10.53 25.08
C THR A 359 -6.42 -10.29 26.58
N MET A 360 -7.12 -11.18 27.30
CA MET A 360 -7.17 -11.15 28.77
C MET A 360 -5.82 -11.52 29.43
N ASN A 361 -4.86 -12.05 28.69
CA ASN A 361 -3.59 -12.53 29.21
C ASN A 361 -2.42 -12.14 28.28
N THR A 362 -1.37 -11.54 28.82
CA THR A 362 -0.23 -11.02 28.04
C THR A 362 0.60 -12.13 27.36
N LYS A 363 0.47 -13.38 27.83
CA LYS A 363 1.10 -14.55 27.18
C LYS A 363 0.40 -14.97 25.88
N THR A 364 -0.89 -14.63 25.72
CA THR A 364 -1.67 -14.93 24.52
C THR A 364 -1.84 -13.71 23.60
N ALA A 365 -1.34 -12.53 24.00
CA ALA A 365 -1.39 -11.29 23.23
C ALA A 365 -0.72 -11.38 21.87
N SER A 366 0.32 -12.21 21.74
CA SER A 366 0.98 -12.51 20.48
C SER A 366 0.27 -13.58 19.66
N GLN A 367 -0.81 -14.19 20.18
CA GLN A 367 -1.43 -15.39 19.63
C GLN A 367 -2.64 -15.18 18.70
N ASN A 368 -3.18 -13.95 18.60
CA ASN A 368 -4.43 -13.68 17.86
C ASN A 368 -4.31 -12.48 16.88
N ALA A 369 -3.11 -12.20 16.35
CA ALA A 369 -2.81 -10.97 15.61
C ALA A 369 -3.43 -10.90 14.18
N ALA A 370 -3.85 -12.01 13.59
CA ALA A 370 -4.46 -12.18 12.28
C ALA A 370 -5.99 -12.23 12.34
N LEU A 371 -6.59 -12.20 13.54
CA LEU A 371 -8.03 -11.99 13.67
C LEU A 371 -8.24 -10.53 14.01
N LEU A 372 -8.23 -9.70 12.96
CA LEU A 372 -8.62 -8.31 13.07
C LEU A 372 -10.12 -8.20 13.33
N HIS A 373 -10.47 -7.78 14.54
CA HIS A 373 -11.83 -7.52 14.95
C HIS A 373 -12.23 -6.06 14.65
N PRO A 374 -13.48 -5.84 14.19
CA PRO A 374 -14.03 -4.51 14.08
C PRO A 374 -14.23 -3.85 15.45
N MET A 375 -13.78 -2.61 15.56
CA MET A 375 -14.08 -1.69 16.64
C MET A 375 -14.72 -0.44 16.03
N PHE A 376 -15.93 -0.09 16.44
CA PHE A 376 -16.57 1.13 15.94
C PHE A 376 -16.24 2.31 16.82
N ILE A 377 -15.81 3.39 16.19
CA ILE A 377 -15.55 4.66 16.84
C ILE A 377 -16.57 5.68 16.35
N ARG A 378 -17.26 6.32 17.30
CA ARG A 378 -18.21 7.41 17.04
C ARG A 378 -17.77 8.70 17.72
N VAL A 379 -17.55 9.73 16.92
CA VAL A 379 -17.14 11.07 17.36
C VAL A 379 -18.26 12.04 17.08
N LYS A 380 -18.87 12.58 18.15
CA LYS A 380 -19.91 13.60 18.11
C LYS A 380 -19.37 14.91 18.63
N CYS A 381 -19.36 15.94 17.79
CA CYS A 381 -18.81 17.25 18.11
C CYS A 381 -19.89 18.27 18.56
N LEU A 382 -21.17 18.08 18.17
CA LEU A 382 -22.29 19.01 18.45
C LEU A 382 -22.58 19.26 19.93
N GLU A 383 -22.19 18.33 20.81
CA GLU A 383 -22.49 18.46 22.24
C GLU A 383 -21.47 19.37 22.96
N LYS A 384 -20.44 19.88 22.26
CA LYS A 384 -19.24 20.48 22.87
C LYS A 384 -18.59 21.61 22.04
N ASN A 385 -19.36 22.60 21.59
CA ASN A 385 -18.83 23.70 20.75
C ASN A 385 -17.63 24.48 21.35
N ASN A 386 -17.42 24.42 22.67
CA ASN A 386 -16.28 25.06 23.35
C ASN A 386 -15.14 24.11 23.74
N ALA A 387 -15.22 22.82 23.42
CA ALA A 387 -14.10 21.92 23.73
C ALA A 387 -12.88 22.27 22.88
N SER A 388 -11.73 22.26 23.52
CA SER A 388 -10.43 22.34 22.84
C SER A 388 -10.12 21.05 22.10
N ILE A 389 -9.24 21.13 21.10
CA ILE A 389 -8.74 19.93 20.41
C ILE A 389 -8.09 18.94 21.41
N ALA A 390 -7.36 19.44 22.41
CA ALA A 390 -6.76 18.63 23.48
C ALA A 390 -7.79 17.81 24.27
N GLU A 391 -8.91 18.43 24.65
CA GLU A 391 -10.00 17.76 25.36
C GLU A 391 -10.68 16.71 24.48
N LEU A 392 -10.87 17.02 23.20
CA LEU A 392 -11.45 16.08 22.23
C LEU A 392 -10.54 14.86 22.01
N VAL A 393 -9.22 15.02 21.95
CA VAL A 393 -8.30 13.87 21.85
C VAL A 393 -8.33 13.02 23.13
N SER A 394 -8.36 13.66 24.29
CA SER A 394 -8.41 12.96 25.57
C SER A 394 -9.69 12.12 25.69
N GLU A 395 -10.82 12.67 25.28
CA GLU A 395 -12.08 11.94 25.18
C GLU A 395 -12.02 10.83 24.13
N GLN A 396 -11.41 11.09 22.97
CA GLN A 396 -11.26 10.09 21.92
C GLN A 396 -10.44 8.89 22.40
N MET A 397 -9.37 9.13 23.17
CA MET A 397 -8.58 8.07 23.79
C MET A 397 -9.41 7.25 24.78
N GLN A 398 -10.22 7.89 25.62
CA GLN A 398 -11.12 7.18 26.55
C GLN A 398 -12.15 6.32 25.81
N LYS A 399 -12.73 6.85 24.72
CA LYS A 399 -13.66 6.10 23.85
C LYS A 399 -12.97 4.91 23.20
N MET A 400 -11.76 5.09 22.70
CA MET A 400 -10.96 4.03 22.09
C MET A 400 -10.69 2.90 23.10
N LEU A 401 -10.17 3.22 24.29
CA LEU A 401 -9.88 2.24 25.35
C LEU A 401 -11.14 1.48 25.80
N THR A 402 -12.27 2.19 25.93
CA THR A 402 -13.55 1.57 26.30
C THR A 402 -14.03 0.64 25.19
N SER A 403 -14.00 1.10 23.93
CA SER A 403 -14.47 0.33 22.77
C SER A 403 -13.64 -0.91 22.52
N GLN A 404 -12.33 -0.83 22.77
CA GLN A 404 -11.40 -1.96 22.66
C GLN A 404 -11.80 -3.11 23.59
N SER A 405 -12.30 -2.79 24.80
CA SER A 405 -12.80 -3.79 25.74
C SER A 405 -14.04 -4.56 25.25
N PHE A 406 -14.62 -4.20 24.10
CA PHE A 406 -15.77 -4.87 23.49
C PHE A 406 -15.49 -5.39 22.06
N ALA A 407 -14.26 -5.27 21.56
CA ALA A 407 -13.84 -5.66 20.21
C ALA A 407 -13.56 -7.18 20.07
N TRP A 408 -14.43 -8.03 20.62
CA TRP A 408 -14.30 -9.50 20.57
C TRP A 408 -15.19 -10.13 19.50
N LEU A 409 -16.06 -9.34 18.87
CA LEU A 409 -17.05 -9.83 17.91
C LEU A 409 -16.57 -9.63 16.49
N TYR A 410 -16.96 -10.52 15.60
CA TYR A 410 -16.80 -10.36 14.15
C TYR A 410 -17.89 -9.43 13.59
N MET A 411 -17.67 -8.86 12.41
CA MET A 411 -18.62 -7.93 11.79
C MET A 411 -19.98 -8.57 11.52
N ASP A 412 -20.02 -9.85 11.16
CA ASP A 412 -21.25 -10.60 10.92
C ASP A 412 -22.04 -10.83 12.22
N GLU A 413 -21.36 -11.15 13.33
CA GLU A 413 -21.99 -11.27 14.65
C GLU A 413 -22.65 -9.96 15.08
N ILE A 414 -21.96 -8.82 14.89
CA ILE A 414 -22.50 -7.49 15.19
C ILE A 414 -23.68 -7.16 14.26
N THR A 415 -23.52 -7.32 12.95
CA THR A 415 -24.55 -6.94 11.97
C THR A 415 -25.80 -7.79 12.14
N GLN A 416 -25.68 -9.11 12.31
CA GLN A 416 -26.81 -10.01 12.57
C GLN A 416 -27.43 -9.72 13.95
N GLY A 417 -26.62 -9.62 15.01
CA GLY A 417 -27.09 -9.38 16.37
C GLY A 417 -27.80 -8.03 16.56
N LEU A 418 -27.53 -7.07 15.67
CA LEU A 418 -28.15 -5.74 15.68
C LEU A 418 -29.09 -5.47 14.50
N SER A 419 -29.32 -6.46 13.62
CA SER A 419 -30.14 -6.32 12.40
C SER A 419 -29.70 -5.15 11.50
N LEU A 420 -28.39 -4.94 11.38
CA LEU A 420 -27.79 -3.93 10.52
C LEU A 420 -27.51 -4.51 9.12
N PRO A 421 -27.43 -3.67 8.07
CA PRO A 421 -26.96 -4.11 6.75
C PRO A 421 -25.59 -4.78 6.85
N GLN A 422 -25.34 -5.80 6.02
CA GLN A 422 -24.04 -6.50 5.97
C GLN A 422 -22.87 -5.56 5.63
N GLU A 423 -23.14 -4.50 4.85
CA GLU A 423 -22.17 -3.47 4.48
C GLU A 423 -22.51 -2.15 5.20
N ILE A 424 -21.95 -1.97 6.40
CA ILE A 424 -22.12 -0.72 7.16
C ILE A 424 -21.07 0.32 6.76
N PHE A 425 -19.89 -0.12 6.31
CA PHE A 425 -18.76 0.75 5.98
C PHE A 425 -18.15 0.40 4.62
N SER A 426 -17.82 1.44 3.85
CA SER A 426 -17.02 1.32 2.62
C SER A 426 -15.52 1.47 2.87
N TYR A 427 -15.10 1.68 4.12
CA TYR A 427 -13.70 1.85 4.51
C TYR A 427 -13.41 1.47 5.96
N PHE A 428 -12.13 1.25 6.28
CA PHE A 428 -11.63 1.07 7.66
C PHE A 428 -10.30 1.79 7.90
N LEU A 429 -9.98 1.98 9.18
CA LEU A 429 -8.66 2.37 9.66
C LEU A 429 -7.96 1.17 10.31
N SER A 430 -6.68 0.99 10.06
CA SER A 430 -5.87 -0.07 10.68
C SER A 430 -4.66 0.53 11.40
N PHE A 431 -4.63 0.33 12.71
CA PHE A 431 -3.49 0.69 13.59
C PHE A 431 -2.68 -0.54 14.00
N HIS A 432 -2.86 -1.67 13.31
CA HIS A 432 -2.16 -2.92 13.61
C HIS A 432 -0.63 -2.72 13.68
N GLY A 433 -0.07 -1.92 12.77
CA GLY A 433 1.35 -1.55 12.75
C GLY A 433 1.87 -0.99 14.07
N PHE A 434 1.08 -0.11 14.71
CA PHE A 434 1.47 0.49 16.00
C PHE A 434 1.52 -0.53 17.14
N LEU A 435 0.74 -1.60 17.04
CA LEU A 435 0.64 -2.65 18.06
C LEU A 435 1.72 -3.72 17.88
N THR A 436 2.01 -4.09 16.63
CA THR A 436 3.01 -5.10 16.31
C THR A 436 4.43 -4.61 16.56
N GLU A 437 4.76 -3.37 16.20
CA GLU A 437 6.11 -2.84 16.43
C GLU A 437 6.43 -2.78 17.92
N ARG A 438 5.49 -2.33 18.75
CA ARG A 438 5.72 -2.21 20.20
C ARG A 438 5.91 -3.55 20.92
N LEU A 439 5.39 -4.65 20.36
CA LEU A 439 5.52 -6.00 20.92
C LEU A 439 6.80 -6.73 20.47
N VAL A 440 7.43 -6.28 19.39
CA VAL A 440 8.55 -6.98 18.75
C VAL A 440 9.92 -6.50 19.25
N TYR A 441 10.02 -5.30 19.86
CA TYR A 441 11.32 -4.65 20.10
C TYR A 441 11.88 -4.68 21.52
N ASP A 442 11.11 -5.00 22.57
CA ASP A 442 11.56 -4.71 23.94
C ASP A 442 12.45 -5.78 24.61
N ASN A 443 12.64 -7.01 24.07
CA ASN A 443 13.28 -8.07 24.88
C ASN A 443 14.09 -9.18 24.17
N VAL A 444 14.94 -8.88 23.18
CA VAL A 444 15.99 -9.84 22.79
C VAL A 444 17.28 -9.11 22.41
N PRO A 445 18.44 -9.43 22.99
CA PRO A 445 19.74 -9.07 22.40
C PRO A 445 20.09 -10.14 21.35
N ALA A 446 20.15 -9.75 20.08
CA ALA A 446 20.73 -10.57 19.02
C ALA A 446 21.94 -9.82 18.46
N THR A 447 23.02 -10.56 18.22
CA THR A 447 24.29 -10.11 17.61
C THR A 447 24.14 -9.69 16.15
N ALA A 448 23.07 -10.13 15.46
CA ALA A 448 22.70 -9.69 14.11
C ALA A 448 21.77 -8.47 14.13
N SER A 449 22.07 -7.46 13.30
CA SER A 449 21.19 -6.32 13.10
C SER A 449 20.22 -6.63 11.95
N ALA A 450 19.04 -7.15 12.29
CA ALA A 450 17.91 -7.27 11.38
C ALA A 450 16.88 -6.18 11.71
N SER A 451 16.47 -5.41 10.70
CA SER A 451 15.37 -4.45 10.80
C SER A 451 14.31 -4.74 9.75
N SER A 452 13.05 -4.61 10.15
CA SER A 452 11.94 -4.53 9.18
C SER A 452 12.07 -3.19 8.46
N VAL A 453 11.98 -3.19 7.13
CA VAL A 453 12.11 -1.98 6.31
C VAL A 453 10.83 -1.68 5.57
N SER A 454 10.06 -2.70 5.19
CA SER A 454 8.71 -2.51 4.70
C SER A 454 7.82 -3.68 5.10
N MET A 455 6.59 -3.36 5.47
CA MET A 455 5.51 -4.32 5.66
C MET A 455 4.37 -3.91 4.72
N GLU A 456 4.01 -4.80 3.81
CA GLU A 456 2.89 -4.62 2.91
C GLU A 456 1.86 -5.73 3.12
N SER A 457 0.60 -5.34 3.31
CA SER A 457 -0.54 -6.27 3.41
C SER A 457 -1.49 -6.05 2.23
N TRP A 458 -1.75 -7.08 1.45
CA TRP A 458 -2.38 -6.91 0.14
C TRP A 458 -3.73 -7.58 0.07
N ASP A 459 -4.81 -6.80 0.22
CA ASP A 459 -6.18 -7.31 0.27
C ASP A 459 -6.99 -6.95 -0.98
N ALA A 460 -7.41 -7.97 -1.70
CA ALA A 460 -8.17 -7.82 -2.93
C ALA A 460 -9.67 -8.12 -2.77
N GLY A 461 -10.32 -7.86 -1.62
CA GLY A 461 -11.72 -8.28 -1.45
C GLY A 461 -12.63 -7.47 -0.51
N GLY A 462 -13.43 -6.55 -1.07
CA GLY A 462 -14.73 -6.19 -0.50
C GLY A 462 -14.87 -4.85 0.23
N ILE A 463 -13.77 -4.11 0.44
CA ILE A 463 -13.78 -2.75 0.98
C ILE A 463 -13.17 -1.79 -0.05
N ASP A 464 -13.78 -0.62 -0.24
CA ASP A 464 -13.34 0.33 -1.24
C ASP A 464 -12.04 1.06 -0.83
N LEU A 465 -11.83 1.29 0.47
CA LEU A 465 -10.63 1.95 1.02
C LEU A 465 -10.19 1.37 2.38
N GLY A 466 -8.91 1.00 2.51
CA GLY A 466 -8.24 0.75 3.78
C GLY A 466 -7.17 1.81 4.04
N VAL A 467 -7.14 2.40 5.25
CA VAL A 467 -6.11 3.35 5.66
C VAL A 467 -5.27 2.74 6.78
N TYR A 468 -3.99 2.52 6.50
CA TYR A 468 -3.04 1.84 7.39
C TYR A 468 -2.07 2.86 8.00
N PHE A 469 -1.78 2.68 9.29
CA PHE A 469 -0.84 3.50 10.05
C PHE A 469 0.32 2.62 10.54
N LEU A 470 1.55 2.99 10.18
CA LEU A 470 2.78 2.25 10.46
C LEU A 470 3.83 3.24 11.01
N TYR A 471 4.62 2.87 12.02
CA TYR A 471 5.81 3.65 12.31
C TYR A 471 6.87 3.36 11.24
N GLU A 472 7.67 4.38 10.92
CA GLU A 472 8.78 4.29 9.99
C GLU A 472 9.94 5.08 10.58
N ALA A 473 10.91 4.39 11.17
CA ALA A 473 12.06 4.91 11.91
C ALA A 473 11.75 6.01 12.94
N ASN A 474 11.52 7.24 12.50
CA ASN A 474 11.22 8.42 13.33
C ASN A 474 9.92 9.15 12.91
N SER A 475 9.10 8.51 12.08
CA SER A 475 7.88 9.09 11.52
C SER A 475 6.72 8.09 11.52
N ILE A 476 5.53 8.57 11.18
CA ILE A 476 4.37 7.72 10.92
C ILE A 476 4.06 7.78 9.42
N LYS A 477 4.02 6.61 8.79
CA LYS A 477 3.57 6.43 7.41
C LYS A 477 2.10 6.06 7.41
N THR A 478 1.31 6.84 6.68
CA THR A 478 -0.09 6.52 6.37
C THR A 478 -0.15 5.96 4.96
N THR A 479 -0.77 4.80 4.78
CA THR A 479 -0.92 4.16 3.47
C THR A 479 -2.39 3.91 3.17
N PHE A 480 -2.87 4.49 2.06
CA PHE A 480 -4.23 4.42 1.58
C PHE A 480 -4.26 3.37 0.47
N ARG A 481 -4.82 2.20 0.75
CA ARG A 481 -5.06 1.15 -0.24
C ARG A 481 -6.51 1.17 -0.66
N TYR A 482 -6.79 1.22 -1.96
CA TYR A 482 -8.15 1.40 -2.43
C TYR A 482 -8.41 0.69 -3.74
N ASN A 483 -9.68 0.36 -3.97
CA ASN A 483 -10.15 -0.09 -5.26
C ASN A 483 -10.18 1.10 -6.24
N SER A 484 -9.33 1.07 -7.27
CA SER A 484 -9.24 2.15 -8.28
C SER A 484 -10.54 2.40 -9.05
N ALA A 485 -11.44 1.42 -9.15
CA ALA A 485 -12.75 1.62 -9.78
C ALA A 485 -13.75 2.31 -8.83
N ALA A 486 -13.56 2.19 -7.51
CA ALA A 486 -14.43 2.77 -6.50
C ALA A 486 -14.20 4.28 -6.29
N PHE A 487 -13.22 4.90 -6.96
CA PHE A 487 -12.88 6.30 -6.79
C PHE A 487 -12.59 7.02 -8.11
N LYS A 488 -13.02 8.28 -8.21
CA LYS A 488 -12.59 9.18 -9.28
C LYS A 488 -11.08 9.38 -9.27
N ILE A 489 -10.48 9.54 -10.44
CA ILE A 489 -9.05 9.78 -10.60
C ILE A 489 -8.58 10.92 -9.69
N GLY A 490 -7.52 10.65 -8.91
CA GLY A 490 -6.91 11.58 -7.97
C GLY A 490 -7.75 11.91 -6.72
N ALA A 491 -8.90 11.26 -6.51
CA ALA A 491 -9.72 11.51 -5.31
C ALA A 491 -9.03 11.04 -4.03
N VAL A 492 -8.46 9.83 -4.02
CA VAL A 492 -7.74 9.30 -2.86
C VAL A 492 -6.42 10.05 -2.59
N GLU A 493 -5.74 10.50 -3.64
CA GLU A 493 -4.57 11.39 -3.50
C GLU A 493 -4.94 12.69 -2.76
N ARG A 494 -6.03 13.34 -3.16
CA ARG A 494 -6.54 14.54 -2.47
C ARG A 494 -7.01 14.24 -1.05
N MET A 495 -7.64 13.09 -0.83
CA MET A 495 -8.06 12.64 0.49
C MET A 495 -6.85 12.49 1.43
N ALA A 496 -5.79 11.82 0.99
CA ALA A 496 -4.56 11.68 1.77
C ALA A 496 -3.93 13.05 2.08
N GLN A 497 -3.91 13.96 1.11
CA GLN A 497 -3.41 15.33 1.28
C GLN A 497 -4.24 16.18 2.26
N ASP A 498 -5.56 16.09 2.18
CA ASP A 498 -6.48 16.85 3.05
C ASP A 498 -6.50 16.26 4.47
N PHE A 499 -6.36 14.94 4.62
CA PHE A 499 -6.19 14.29 5.92
C PHE A 499 -4.90 14.73 6.63
N HIS A 500 -3.75 14.72 5.93
CA HIS A 500 -2.50 15.25 6.48
C HIS A 500 -2.59 16.74 6.82
N LEU A 501 -3.37 17.51 6.05
CA LEU A 501 -3.63 18.91 6.38
C LEU A 501 -4.44 19.06 7.67
N VAL A 502 -5.42 18.18 7.92
CA VAL A 502 -6.15 18.13 9.20
C VAL A 502 -5.19 17.83 10.35
N ILE A 503 -4.31 16.83 10.22
CA ILE A 503 -3.31 16.50 11.24
C ILE A 503 -2.48 17.75 11.57
N HIS A 504 -1.85 18.37 10.57
CA HIS A 504 -1.04 19.57 10.76
C HIS A 504 -1.79 20.71 11.48
N ASN A 505 -3.00 21.05 11.01
CA ASN A 505 -3.78 22.12 11.63
C ASN A 505 -4.26 21.74 13.04
N MET A 506 -4.56 20.47 13.29
CA MET A 506 -5.00 19.99 14.60
C MET A 506 -3.87 20.14 15.64
N LEU A 507 -2.64 19.82 15.24
CA LEU A 507 -1.45 19.96 16.09
C LEU A 507 -1.13 21.43 16.39
N LEU A 508 -1.19 22.31 15.38
CA LEU A 508 -0.94 23.75 15.58
C LEU A 508 -2.00 24.47 16.43
N ASN A 509 -3.25 24.02 16.36
CA ASN A 509 -4.37 24.62 17.06
C ASN A 509 -4.82 23.75 18.25
N TRP A 510 -3.87 23.04 18.89
CA TRP A 510 -4.14 22.04 19.93
C TRP A 510 -4.99 22.54 21.12
N ASN A 511 -4.78 23.79 21.54
CA ASN A 511 -5.50 24.39 22.67
C ASN A 511 -6.68 25.26 22.22
N ASP A 512 -6.92 25.39 20.92
CA ASP A 512 -8.04 26.17 20.40
C ASP A 512 -9.33 25.36 20.45
N THR A 513 -10.45 26.07 20.54
CA THR A 513 -11.79 25.46 20.45
C THR A 513 -12.01 24.87 19.06
N LEU A 514 -12.88 23.85 18.98
CA LEU A 514 -13.24 23.21 17.72
C LEU A 514 -13.71 24.21 16.65
N ASP A 515 -14.51 25.21 17.04
CA ASP A 515 -15.00 26.23 16.11
C ASP A 515 -13.86 27.07 15.52
N LYS A 516 -12.92 27.49 16.36
CA LYS A 516 -11.74 28.23 15.91
C LYS A 516 -10.87 27.36 14.99
N PHE A 517 -10.65 26.10 15.37
CA PHE A 517 -9.96 25.13 14.52
C PHE A 517 -10.63 24.99 13.14
N ARG A 518 -11.97 24.84 13.08
CA ARG A 518 -12.70 24.70 11.81
C ARG A 518 -12.56 25.93 10.91
N VAL A 519 -12.56 27.13 11.49
CA VAL A 519 -12.34 28.37 10.75
C VAL A 519 -10.92 28.42 10.18
N GLU A 520 -9.90 28.13 10.98
CA GLU A 520 -8.50 28.15 10.53
C GLU A 520 -8.21 27.04 9.52
N TYR A 521 -8.66 25.82 9.78
CA TYR A 521 -8.56 24.70 8.84
C TYR A 521 -9.21 25.03 7.50
N GLY A 522 -10.43 25.61 7.50
CA GLY A 522 -11.12 26.03 6.28
C GLY A 522 -10.36 27.10 5.49
N LYS A 523 -9.69 28.05 6.17
CA LYS A 523 -8.81 29.04 5.51
C LYS A 523 -7.60 28.35 4.88
N THR A 524 -6.95 27.44 5.60
CA THR A 524 -5.77 26.71 5.13
C THR A 524 -6.12 25.83 3.93
N GLN A 525 -7.23 25.10 3.99
CA GLN A 525 -7.72 24.25 2.89
C GLN A 525 -8.00 25.07 1.63
N ARG A 526 -8.64 26.25 1.75
CA ARG A 526 -8.87 27.17 0.61
C ARG A 526 -7.57 27.70 0.01
N ARG A 527 -6.60 28.10 0.85
CA ARG A 527 -5.28 28.57 0.38
C ARG A 527 -4.52 27.47 -0.36
N LYS A 528 -4.52 26.24 0.17
CA LYS A 528 -3.86 25.09 -0.46
C LYS A 528 -4.51 24.74 -1.78
N ARG A 529 -5.85 24.60 -1.83
CA ARG A 529 -6.60 24.38 -3.08
C ARG A 529 -6.35 25.47 -4.12
N SER A 530 -6.26 26.73 -3.71
CA SER A 530 -5.90 27.83 -4.62
C SER A 530 -4.48 27.67 -5.18
N ARG A 531 -3.51 27.24 -4.38
CA ARG A 531 -2.13 26.99 -4.84
C ARG A 531 -2.06 25.80 -5.80
N ASP A 532 -2.74 24.70 -5.48
CA ASP A 532 -2.76 23.50 -6.32
C ASP A 532 -3.41 23.78 -7.69
N ILE A 533 -4.53 24.52 -7.69
CA ILE A 533 -5.17 24.98 -8.94
C ILE A 533 -4.20 25.86 -9.73
N SER A 534 -3.51 26.80 -9.09
CA SER A 534 -2.52 27.64 -9.77
C SER A 534 -1.36 26.82 -10.34
N GLN A 535 -0.88 25.79 -9.64
CA GLN A 535 0.21 24.94 -10.11
C GLN A 535 -0.20 24.04 -11.28
N ILE A 536 -1.39 23.43 -11.22
CA ILE A 536 -1.97 22.65 -12.33
C ILE A 536 -2.21 23.56 -13.55
N HIS A 537 -2.72 24.75 -13.31
CA HIS A 537 -2.93 25.76 -14.35
C HIS A 537 -1.61 26.17 -15.00
N MET A 538 -0.58 26.42 -14.20
CA MET A 538 0.77 26.77 -14.67
C MET A 538 1.40 25.61 -15.46
N GLN A 539 1.27 24.36 -15.01
CA GLN A 539 1.73 23.19 -15.76
C GLN A 539 1.03 23.03 -17.11
N LYS A 540 -0.31 23.20 -17.15
CA LYS A 540 -1.07 23.18 -18.40
C LYS A 540 -0.65 24.31 -19.33
N ALA A 541 -0.46 25.52 -18.81
CA ALA A 541 0.00 26.66 -19.58
C ALA A 541 1.41 26.43 -20.15
N TYR A 542 2.32 25.85 -19.37
CA TYR A 542 3.66 25.45 -19.83
C TYR A 542 3.57 24.43 -20.97
N GLN A 543 2.72 23.41 -20.83
CA GLN A 543 2.49 22.41 -21.88
C GLN A 543 1.94 23.03 -23.17
N TYR A 544 1.06 24.01 -23.05
CA TYR A 544 0.53 24.73 -24.21
C TYR A 544 1.60 25.62 -24.87
N LEU A 545 2.36 26.38 -24.08
CA LEU A 545 3.42 27.26 -24.59
C LEU A 545 4.53 26.45 -25.28
N SER A 546 5.00 25.36 -24.69
CA SER A 546 6.04 24.50 -25.29
C SER A 546 5.65 23.87 -26.63
N ASN A 547 4.34 23.77 -26.91
CA ASN A 547 3.80 23.24 -28.16
C ASN A 547 3.56 24.29 -29.25
N LEU A 548 3.77 25.57 -28.97
CA LEU A 548 3.68 26.65 -29.95
C LEU A 548 5.06 26.89 -30.57
N ASP A 549 5.13 26.89 -31.90
CA ASP A 549 6.40 27.00 -32.65
C ASP A 549 7.24 28.21 -32.21
N MET A 550 6.59 29.34 -31.94
CA MET A 550 7.24 30.59 -31.52
C MET A 550 7.93 30.54 -30.16
N PHE A 551 7.54 29.59 -29.29
CA PHE A 551 8.06 29.47 -27.93
C PHE A 551 8.96 28.23 -27.75
N ARG A 552 9.01 27.33 -28.75
CA ARG A 552 9.71 26.05 -28.68
C ARG A 552 11.22 26.15 -28.46
N ALA A 553 11.84 27.24 -28.88
CA ALA A 553 13.28 27.49 -28.76
C ALA A 553 13.68 28.35 -27.53
N LEU A 554 12.73 28.62 -26.63
CA LEU A 554 12.99 29.36 -25.39
C LEU A 554 13.56 28.45 -24.30
N LYS A 555 14.31 29.07 -23.38
CA LYS A 555 14.76 28.38 -22.17
C LYS A 555 13.57 28.04 -21.29
N GLU A 556 13.71 26.94 -20.55
CA GLU A 556 12.67 26.42 -19.66
C GLU A 556 12.21 27.46 -18.61
N ASP A 557 13.14 28.21 -18.02
CA ASP A 557 12.82 29.28 -17.05
C ASP A 557 11.93 30.38 -17.65
N THR A 558 12.18 30.75 -18.91
CA THR A 558 11.39 31.75 -19.63
C THR A 558 9.97 31.22 -19.89
N LEU A 559 9.84 29.95 -20.27
CA LEU A 559 8.55 29.29 -20.47
C LEU A 559 7.74 29.22 -19.17
N TRP A 560 8.38 28.90 -18.03
CA TRP A 560 7.72 28.93 -16.73
C TRP A 560 7.28 30.32 -16.31
N ARG A 561 8.08 31.36 -16.60
CA ARG A 561 7.70 32.76 -16.38
C ARG A 561 6.49 33.18 -17.22
N PHE A 562 6.37 32.67 -18.44
CA PHE A 562 5.21 32.91 -19.29
C PHE A 562 3.99 32.11 -18.81
N ALA A 563 4.20 30.86 -18.43
CA ALA A 563 3.16 29.98 -17.93
C ALA A 563 2.50 30.52 -16.65
N SER A 564 3.29 31.12 -15.75
CA SER A 564 2.76 31.72 -14.52
C SER A 564 1.91 32.98 -14.75
N ALA A 565 2.08 33.64 -15.89
CA ALA A 565 1.30 34.81 -16.29
C ALA A 565 0.15 34.51 -17.26
N ALA A 566 0.06 33.27 -17.76
CA ALA A 566 -0.94 32.86 -18.73
C ALA A 566 -2.30 32.59 -18.07
N GLN A 567 -3.39 32.94 -18.75
CA GLN A 567 -4.74 32.51 -18.39
C GLN A 567 -5.30 31.61 -19.48
N ILE A 568 -6.01 30.55 -19.10
CA ILE A 568 -6.58 29.56 -20.00
C ILE A 568 -8.09 29.64 -19.85
N HIS A 569 -8.81 29.79 -20.96
CA HIS A 569 -10.25 29.91 -21.00
C HIS A 569 -10.84 28.81 -21.87
N THR A 570 -11.93 28.21 -21.42
CA THR A 570 -12.72 27.26 -22.23
C THR A 570 -13.98 27.97 -22.69
N CYS A 571 -14.09 28.21 -23.98
CA CYS A 571 -15.17 28.98 -24.58
C CYS A 571 -16.16 28.04 -25.28
N GLN A 572 -17.45 28.33 -25.08
CA GLN A 572 -18.57 27.68 -25.78
C GLN A 572 -18.92 28.45 -27.06
N ARG A 573 -19.77 27.88 -27.92
CA ARG A 573 -20.29 28.59 -29.09
C ARG A 573 -20.96 29.90 -28.63
N ASP A 574 -20.70 30.99 -29.37
CA ASP A 574 -21.18 32.35 -29.09
C ASP A 574 -20.61 33.05 -27.84
N ALA A 575 -19.63 32.46 -27.15
CA ALA A 575 -18.93 33.14 -26.06
C ALA A 575 -18.00 34.24 -26.57
N ASP A 576 -17.96 35.37 -25.88
CA ASP A 576 -16.97 36.42 -26.14
C ASP A 576 -15.55 35.93 -25.80
N ILE A 577 -14.66 36.06 -26.77
CA ILE A 577 -13.23 35.83 -26.57
C ILE A 577 -12.67 37.05 -25.82
N PRO A 578 -11.88 36.88 -24.74
CA PRO A 578 -11.22 37.97 -24.03
C PRO A 578 -10.46 38.88 -25.00
N LYS A 579 -10.81 40.17 -25.02
CA LYS A 579 -10.14 41.22 -25.80
C LYS A 579 -9.66 42.30 -24.82
N GLY A 580 -8.35 42.52 -24.76
CA GLY A 580 -7.75 43.58 -23.98
C GLY A 580 -6.56 44.18 -24.72
N GLU A 581 -6.36 45.50 -24.58
CA GLU A 581 -5.13 46.14 -25.03
C GLU A 581 -3.96 45.54 -24.23
N GLY A 582 -2.96 45.00 -24.94
CA GLY A 582 -1.81 44.36 -24.31
C GLY A 582 -1.97 42.89 -23.92
N LEU A 583 -2.82 42.11 -24.61
CA LEU A 583 -2.89 40.64 -24.47
C LEU A 583 -2.62 39.93 -25.80
N PHE A 584 -1.76 38.92 -25.79
CA PHE A 584 -1.66 37.92 -26.84
C PHE A 584 -2.69 36.80 -26.58
N VAL A 585 -3.43 36.40 -27.61
CA VAL A 585 -4.44 35.33 -27.51
C VAL A 585 -4.08 34.18 -28.43
N PHE A 586 -3.92 32.99 -27.88
CA PHE A 586 -3.56 31.76 -28.58
C PHE A 586 -4.73 30.79 -28.56
N LEU A 587 -5.02 30.17 -29.70
CA LEU A 587 -5.98 29.08 -29.80
C LEU A 587 -5.26 27.77 -29.54
N MET A 588 -5.59 27.07 -28.45
CA MET A 588 -4.90 25.84 -28.05
C MET A 588 -5.62 24.58 -28.50
N TYR A 589 -6.95 24.64 -28.61
CA TYR A 589 -7.78 23.53 -29.07
C TYR A 589 -9.03 24.06 -29.76
N GLY A 590 -9.42 23.44 -30.87
CA GLY A 590 -10.60 23.81 -31.65
C GLY A 590 -10.30 24.73 -32.83
N SER A 591 -11.32 25.47 -33.26
CA SER A 591 -11.31 26.31 -34.46
C SER A 591 -12.22 27.52 -34.30
N ILE A 592 -11.75 28.65 -34.82
CA ILE A 592 -12.48 29.93 -34.83
C ILE A 592 -12.43 30.55 -36.22
N ASP A 593 -13.48 31.28 -36.58
CA ASP A 593 -13.48 32.14 -37.76
C ASP A 593 -13.14 33.57 -37.34
N ARG A 594 -12.22 34.23 -38.06
CA ARG A 594 -11.88 35.64 -37.85
C ARG A 594 -12.59 36.51 -38.89
N TYR A 595 -13.01 37.69 -38.47
CA TYR A 595 -13.73 38.65 -39.31
C TYR A 595 -13.13 40.04 -39.15
N LEU A 596 -13.01 40.77 -40.26
CA LEU A 596 -12.76 42.22 -40.28
C LEU A 596 -14.10 42.94 -40.16
N GLN A 597 -14.27 43.75 -39.12
CA GLN A 597 -15.45 44.58 -38.90
C GLN A 597 -15.11 46.05 -39.16
N PHE A 598 -15.69 46.62 -40.21
CA PHE A 598 -15.51 48.01 -40.59
C PHE A 598 -16.43 48.95 -39.77
N PRO A 599 -16.13 50.27 -39.66
CA PRO A 599 -16.95 51.25 -38.95
C PRO A 599 -18.40 51.34 -39.39
N ASN A 600 -18.69 50.95 -40.64
CA ASN A 600 -20.04 50.86 -41.20
C ASN A 600 -20.80 49.59 -40.77
N GLY A 601 -20.21 48.74 -39.91
CA GLY A 601 -20.82 47.51 -39.39
C GLY A 601 -20.66 46.27 -40.26
N VAL A 602 -20.11 46.40 -41.48
CA VAL A 602 -19.88 45.27 -42.38
C VAL A 602 -18.81 44.35 -41.80
N LYS A 603 -19.09 43.04 -41.77
CA LYS A 603 -18.16 41.98 -41.35
C LYS A 603 -17.75 41.14 -42.55
N GLU A 604 -16.46 41.15 -42.89
CA GLU A 604 -15.89 40.29 -43.92
C GLU A 604 -15.08 39.17 -43.26
N LYS A 605 -15.31 37.93 -43.67
CA LYS A 605 -14.55 36.79 -43.15
C LYS A 605 -13.12 36.87 -43.64
N LEU A 606 -12.17 36.87 -42.71
CA LEU A 606 -10.75 36.88 -43.00
C LEU A 606 -10.27 35.45 -43.31
N ASP A 607 -10.41 34.55 -42.34
CA ASP A 607 -9.95 33.17 -42.42
C ASP A 607 -10.55 32.31 -41.30
N ARG A 608 -10.25 31.00 -41.36
CA ARG A 608 -10.52 30.04 -40.28
C ARG A 608 -9.21 29.63 -39.65
N VAL A 609 -9.05 29.92 -38.35
CA VAL A 609 -7.87 29.55 -37.58
C VAL A 609 -8.14 28.25 -36.83
N ARG A 610 -7.19 27.32 -36.91
CA ARG A 610 -7.17 26.06 -36.17
C ARG A 610 -6.18 26.15 -35.01
N GLU A 611 -6.24 25.20 -34.10
CA GLU A 611 -5.38 25.11 -32.91
C GLU A 611 -3.88 25.35 -33.14
N LYS A 612 -3.19 25.70 -32.06
CA LYS A 612 -1.77 26.06 -31.98
C LYS A 612 -1.39 27.31 -32.77
N ARG A 613 -2.29 28.29 -32.83
CA ARG A 613 -2.09 29.54 -33.57
C ARG A 613 -2.40 30.75 -32.71
N TRP A 614 -1.65 31.83 -32.95
CA TRP A 614 -1.93 33.17 -32.45
C TRP A 614 -3.09 33.78 -33.24
N ILE A 615 -4.13 34.31 -32.57
CA ILE A 615 -5.37 34.70 -33.25
C ILE A 615 -5.56 36.21 -33.41
N ASN A 616 -4.95 37.02 -32.54
CA ASN A 616 -5.04 38.49 -32.60
C ASN A 616 -3.79 39.14 -33.20
N GLU A 617 -3.17 38.48 -34.17
CA GLU A 617 -1.91 38.90 -34.81
C GLU A 617 -1.89 40.32 -35.35
N ASN A 618 -3.06 40.84 -35.76
CA ASN A 618 -3.16 42.17 -36.34
C ASN A 618 -3.53 43.28 -35.34
N ALA A 619 -3.59 42.99 -34.04
CA ALA A 619 -3.81 44.01 -33.01
C ALA A 619 -2.66 45.05 -32.93
N VAL A 620 -1.51 44.72 -33.51
CA VAL A 620 -0.31 45.57 -33.62
C VAL A 620 -0.49 46.71 -34.64
N PHE A 621 -1.49 46.65 -35.54
CA PHE A 621 -1.63 47.59 -36.67
C PHE A 621 -2.63 48.75 -36.46
N LYS A 622 -2.90 49.15 -35.22
CA LYS A 622 -3.94 50.15 -34.91
C LYS A 622 -3.67 51.56 -35.45
N GLU A 623 -2.43 51.95 -35.75
CA GLU A 623 -2.16 53.34 -36.13
C GLU A 623 -2.68 53.74 -37.53
N LYS A 624 -3.14 52.78 -38.37
CA LYS A 624 -3.77 53.10 -39.68
C LYS A 624 -4.98 52.25 -40.09
N ALA A 625 -5.47 51.31 -39.26
CA ALA A 625 -6.55 50.40 -39.66
C ALA A 625 -7.96 50.94 -39.38
N LYS A 626 -8.77 51.15 -40.42
CA LYS A 626 -10.22 51.48 -40.34
C LYS A 626 -11.09 50.23 -40.10
N ALA A 627 -10.63 49.20 -39.39
CA ALA A 627 -11.42 47.97 -39.12
C ALA A 627 -10.94 47.22 -37.86
N ASN A 628 -11.87 46.63 -37.12
CA ASN A 628 -11.62 45.82 -35.92
C ASN A 628 -11.69 44.32 -36.23
N ILE A 629 -10.89 43.49 -35.54
CA ILE A 629 -11.01 42.02 -35.66
C ILE A 629 -12.05 41.47 -34.67
N THR A 630 -12.95 40.65 -35.18
CA THR A 630 -13.90 39.88 -34.39
C THR A 630 -13.77 38.38 -34.66
N PHE A 631 -14.26 37.58 -33.72
CA PHE A 631 -14.08 36.12 -33.72
C PHE A 631 -15.43 35.44 -33.59
N SER A 632 -15.58 34.27 -34.18
CA SER A 632 -16.71 33.37 -33.95
C SER A 632 -16.20 31.96 -33.71
N ILE A 633 -16.70 31.31 -32.65
CA ILE A 633 -16.27 29.96 -32.25
C ILE A 633 -16.99 28.93 -33.11
N VAL A 634 -16.22 28.12 -33.84
CA VAL A 634 -16.75 27.14 -34.79
C VAL A 634 -16.93 25.78 -34.12
N SER A 635 -15.91 25.30 -33.40
CA SER A 635 -15.93 24.04 -32.63
C SER A 635 -16.13 24.32 -31.14
N SER A 636 -17.00 23.55 -30.48
CA SER A 636 -17.18 23.62 -29.03
C SER A 636 -16.86 22.26 -28.39
N PRO A 637 -16.05 22.20 -27.32
CA PRO A 637 -15.39 23.33 -26.65
C PRO A 637 -14.17 23.85 -27.44
N THR A 638 -13.93 25.17 -27.37
CA THR A 638 -12.68 25.80 -27.84
C THR A 638 -11.86 26.25 -26.64
N VAL A 639 -10.57 25.94 -26.61
CA VAL A 639 -9.66 26.37 -25.54
C VAL A 639 -8.74 27.45 -26.06
N ILE A 640 -8.70 28.59 -25.37
CA ILE A 640 -7.81 29.71 -25.66
C ILE A 640 -6.91 30.00 -24.47
N MET A 641 -5.72 30.51 -24.75
CA MET A 641 -4.76 30.96 -23.74
C MET A 641 -4.42 32.43 -23.99
N THR A 642 -4.46 33.26 -22.95
CA THR A 642 -4.10 34.68 -23.02
C THR A 642 -2.83 34.95 -22.23
N LEU A 643 -1.93 35.75 -22.79
CA LEU A 643 -0.66 36.11 -22.17
C LEU A 643 -0.44 37.65 -22.24
N PRO A 644 -0.03 38.32 -21.15
CA PRO A 644 0.25 39.75 -21.16
C PRO A 644 1.38 40.11 -22.14
N ALA A 645 1.14 41.10 -23.01
CA ALA A 645 2.06 41.50 -24.06
C ALA A 645 3.40 41.97 -23.52
N ARG A 646 3.39 42.73 -22.41
CA ARG A 646 4.59 43.22 -21.72
C ARG A 646 5.58 42.13 -21.32
N ILE A 647 5.09 40.92 -21.07
CA ILE A 647 5.94 39.80 -20.64
C ILE A 647 6.62 39.16 -21.85
N VAL A 648 5.95 39.17 -23.00
CA VAL A 648 6.43 38.61 -24.27
C VAL A 648 7.35 39.57 -25.01
N GLU A 649 7.02 40.86 -25.02
CA GLU A 649 7.78 41.93 -25.69
C GLU A 649 9.19 42.13 -25.10
N ASN A 650 9.38 41.79 -23.83
CA ASN A 650 10.68 41.84 -23.17
C ASN A 650 11.61 40.67 -23.55
N GLU A 651 11.13 39.68 -24.33
CA GLU A 651 11.96 38.59 -24.85
C GLU A 651 12.26 38.80 -26.34
N GLU A 652 13.49 39.25 -26.62
CA GLU A 652 13.96 39.67 -27.95
C GLU A 652 13.68 38.61 -29.04
N ARG A 653 13.87 37.32 -28.75
CA ARG A 653 13.59 36.24 -29.71
C ARG A 653 12.13 36.12 -30.08
N VAL A 654 11.23 36.28 -29.12
CA VAL A 654 9.79 36.19 -29.39
C VAL A 654 9.32 37.44 -30.09
N PHE A 655 9.83 38.61 -29.69
CA PHE A 655 9.56 39.88 -30.37
C PHE A 655 9.98 39.83 -31.85
N ASN A 656 11.17 39.33 -32.17
CA ASN A 656 11.64 39.19 -33.54
C ASN A 656 10.77 38.23 -34.36
N PHE A 657 10.39 37.07 -33.78
CA PHE A 657 9.46 36.13 -34.42
C PHE A 657 8.10 36.79 -34.72
N LEU A 658 7.55 37.52 -33.76
CA LEU A 658 6.28 38.25 -33.91
C LEU A 658 6.38 39.32 -35.00
N TYR A 659 7.49 40.05 -35.06
CA TYR A 659 7.74 41.09 -36.04
C TYR A 659 7.86 40.52 -37.47
N GLU A 660 8.65 39.46 -37.66
CA GLU A 660 8.81 38.78 -38.96
C GLU A 660 7.48 38.19 -39.45
N HIS A 661 6.74 37.52 -38.56
CA HIS A 661 5.45 36.92 -38.89
C HIS A 661 4.41 37.99 -39.27
N ALA A 662 4.34 39.09 -38.52
CA ALA A 662 3.46 40.22 -38.83
C ALA A 662 3.83 40.91 -40.15
N ALA A 663 5.12 41.09 -40.44
CA ALA A 663 5.60 41.65 -41.70
C ALA A 663 5.27 40.74 -42.90
N GLY A 664 5.41 39.43 -42.75
CA GLY A 664 5.05 38.44 -43.77
C GLY A 664 3.54 38.40 -44.06
N ALA A 665 2.71 38.46 -43.01
CA ALA A 665 1.26 38.57 -43.15
C ALA A 665 0.85 39.85 -43.88
N MET A 666 1.51 40.97 -43.59
CA MET A 666 1.25 42.26 -44.24
C MET A 666 1.63 42.26 -45.73
N LYS A 667 2.75 41.64 -46.09
CA LYS A 667 3.14 41.45 -47.49
C LYS A 667 2.09 40.63 -48.25
N SER A 668 1.63 39.53 -47.65
CA SER A 668 0.61 38.65 -48.24
C SER A 668 -0.73 39.35 -48.43
N TYR A 669 -1.15 40.19 -47.47
CA TYR A 669 -2.39 40.98 -47.57
C TYR A 669 -2.30 42.06 -48.66
N LEU A 670 -1.16 42.75 -48.77
CA LEU A 670 -0.93 43.76 -49.82
C LEU A 670 -0.86 43.14 -51.22
N GLU A 671 -0.35 41.92 -51.33
CA GLU A 671 -0.37 41.13 -52.57
C GLU A 671 -1.79 40.67 -52.93
N TYR A 672 -2.61 40.24 -51.95
CA TYR A 672 -4.02 39.88 -52.17
C TYR A 672 -4.89 41.06 -52.59
N LYS A 673 -4.54 42.28 -52.17
CA LYS A 673 -5.30 43.51 -52.46
C LYS A 673 -4.95 44.13 -53.82
N LYS A 674 -3.83 43.75 -54.42
CA LYS A 674 -3.46 44.08 -55.80
C LYS A 674 -4.11 43.08 -56.74
#